data_AF-A0A565CQ47-F1
#
_entry.id   AF-A0A565CQ47-F1
#
_cell.length_a   1.000
_cell.length_b   1.000
_cell.length_c   1.000
_cell.angle_alpha   90.00
_cell.angle_beta   90.00
_cell.angle_gamma   90.00
#
_symmetry.space_group_name_H-M   'P 1'
#
loop_
_entity.id
_entity.type
_entity.pdbx_description
1 polymer ?
#
loop_
_entity_poly.entity_id
_entity_poly.type
_entity_poly.pdbx_seq_one_letter_code
_entity_poly.pdbx_strand_id
1 'polypeptide(L)'
;MDGEELTEQETALYDRQIRVWGAGAQRRLSKSHVLVSGIKGTVAEFCKNIVLAGVGSVTLLDDRLVTAEAFNANFLILPDENAYLGKTVAEVCCDSLKDFNPMVHVSVEKGDLSTLGIDFFKKFDVVVIGYSSRATKKAVNEKCRKLTKRVAFYTVDCRGSCGEIFVDLQNYNYTKKKLDKTVECELTYPSFEEAVSVPWKPIPRRTAKLYFAMRVLELFEETEGRTPGECSLSDLPRVLKLRKEICEGNSVSENHIPDSLLERLVAGNSEFPPACAIIGGILGQEVIKAVSGKGEPLKNFFYFDAEDGKESLEELGSLSFVLSNLAVVKEKHKFKLKDMAFINKILNTVLPIVTVSFLLVFMPVSLLFKLIGFVRRCKESEKVNGKVVIITGSSSGIGEHLAYEYARRGAYLTLVARREDRLRVVADRCRKLGSPDVAVIRGDVSVIEDCKGFVQETISRFGRLDHLVNNAGIAEAKIFEDYSQIADVLPIMNTNFWGPVYATHFAIPYLKRAKGKIIAVASPAGWSGVPRMSIYAASKAAMINFYETLSIELRPDIGVTVVFPGLIENENTSPDLIAEKREWSQVVAIESASTCAKAIVNGICRGKTFVVEPSWVRVLFWLSTLCPQLLISKPKRN
;
A
#
# COMPACT_ATOMS: atom_id res chain seq x y z
N MET A 1 28.52 -2.34 26.43
CA MET A 1 28.14 -1.17 27.24
C MET A 1 26.63 -1.22 27.37
N ASP A 2 26.23 -1.73 28.53
CA ASP A 2 25.04 -1.49 29.36
C ASP A 2 23.71 -1.26 28.62
N GLY A 3 22.72 -2.16 28.70
CA GLY A 3 22.28 -2.84 29.91
C GLY A 3 20.84 -2.46 30.31
N GLU A 4 20.15 -1.64 29.52
CA GLU A 4 18.71 -1.41 29.67
C GLU A 4 17.97 -2.10 28.53
N GLU A 5 17.00 -2.93 28.91
CA GLU A 5 15.99 -3.46 28.00
C GLU A 5 15.00 -2.35 27.64
N LEU A 6 14.42 -2.43 26.45
CA LEU A 6 13.30 -1.55 26.11
C LEU A 6 12.17 -1.82 27.10
N THR A 7 11.50 -0.77 27.56
CA THR A 7 10.33 -0.93 28.42
C THR A 7 9.25 -1.76 27.71
N GLU A 8 8.34 -2.38 28.46
CA GLU A 8 7.21 -3.12 27.86
C GLU A 8 6.37 -2.22 26.95
N GLN A 9 6.18 -0.96 27.33
CA GLN A 9 5.46 0.04 26.55
C GLN A 9 6.18 0.37 25.23
N GLU A 10 7.50 0.58 25.25
CA GLU A 10 8.29 0.78 24.04
C GLU A 10 8.28 -0.46 23.14
N THR A 11 8.37 -1.65 23.73
CA THR A 11 8.34 -2.92 23.00
C THR A 11 6.99 -3.12 22.31
N ALA A 12 5.89 -2.79 22.99
CA ALA A 12 4.55 -2.86 22.42
C ALA A 12 4.33 -1.83 21.30
N LEU A 13 4.77 -0.58 21.48
CA LEU A 13 4.59 0.46 20.46
C LEU A 13 5.45 0.17 19.21
N TYR A 14 6.68 -0.27 19.40
CA TYR A 14 7.65 -0.45 18.31
C TYR A 14 7.76 -1.89 17.79
N ASP A 15 6.88 -2.82 18.16
CA ASP A 15 6.97 -4.25 17.76
C ASP A 15 7.21 -4.44 16.25
N ARG A 16 6.44 -3.76 15.40
CA ARG A 16 6.62 -3.86 13.94
C ARG A 16 7.96 -3.32 13.47
N GLN A 17 8.44 -2.23 14.05
CA GLN A 17 9.74 -1.61 13.73
C GLN A 17 10.91 -2.49 14.21
N ILE A 18 10.79 -3.06 15.42
CA ILE A 18 11.74 -4.01 16.00
C ILE A 18 11.89 -5.23 15.10
N ARG A 19 10.82 -5.71 14.44
CA ARG A 19 10.93 -6.81 13.46
C ARG A 19 11.73 -6.43 12.20
N VAL A 20 11.76 -5.15 11.83
CA VAL A 20 12.49 -4.65 10.65
C VAL A 20 13.99 -4.50 10.94
N TRP A 21 14.35 -3.74 11.96
CA TRP A 21 15.76 -3.41 12.25
C TRP A 21 16.29 -3.99 13.55
N GLY A 22 15.49 -4.69 14.35
CA GLY A 22 15.91 -5.39 15.56
C GLY A 22 15.97 -4.51 16.82
N ALA A 23 15.80 -5.14 17.98
CA ALA A 23 15.72 -4.45 19.27
C ALA A 23 16.99 -3.65 19.62
N GLY A 24 18.18 -4.12 19.23
CA GLY A 24 19.43 -3.38 19.44
C GLY A 24 19.53 -2.09 18.63
N ALA A 25 18.93 -2.05 17.44
CA ALA A 25 18.85 -0.82 16.65
C ALA A 25 17.83 0.14 17.25
N GLN A 26 16.67 -0.36 17.70
CA GLN A 26 15.66 0.46 18.38
C GLN A 26 16.22 1.11 19.65
N ARG A 27 17.02 0.39 20.45
CA ARG A 27 17.69 0.94 21.63
C ARG A 27 18.68 2.06 21.32
N ARG A 28 19.36 2.01 20.17
CA ARG A 28 20.23 3.11 19.73
C ARG A 28 19.40 4.31 19.29
N LEU A 29 18.28 4.09 18.62
CA LEU A 29 17.36 5.16 18.25
C LEU A 29 16.83 5.88 19.49
N SER A 30 16.30 5.15 20.47
CA SER A 30 15.72 5.77 21.69
C SER A 30 16.72 6.53 22.56
N LYS A 31 18.03 6.33 22.35
CA LYS A 31 19.11 7.08 23.03
C LYS A 31 19.73 8.18 22.16
N SER A 32 19.25 8.35 20.93
CA SER A 32 19.81 9.32 19.98
C SER A 32 19.10 10.67 20.05
N HIS A 33 19.88 11.75 19.92
CA HIS A 33 19.40 13.13 19.95
C HIS A 33 19.60 13.80 18.58
N VAL A 34 18.53 14.32 18.00
CA VAL A 34 18.52 14.89 16.65
C VAL A 34 18.26 16.39 16.70
N LEU A 35 19.15 17.19 16.11
CA LEU A 35 18.93 18.62 15.86
C LEU A 35 18.40 18.81 14.44
N VAL A 36 17.35 19.63 14.30
CA VAL A 36 16.75 19.95 13.00
C VAL A 36 16.55 21.45 12.85
N SER A 37 16.90 21.99 11.68
CA SER A 37 16.67 23.40 11.36
C SER A 37 16.05 23.60 9.98
N GLY A 38 15.33 24.71 9.79
CA GLY A 38 14.72 25.10 8.51
C GLY A 38 13.51 24.25 8.15
N ILE A 39 12.45 24.32 8.96
CA ILE A 39 11.30 23.41 8.92
C ILE A 39 10.27 23.89 7.88
N LYS A 40 10.53 23.54 6.61
CA LYS A 40 9.52 23.53 5.54
C LYS A 40 8.84 22.15 5.45
N GLY A 41 8.12 21.85 4.36
CA GLY A 41 7.39 20.60 4.18
C GLY A 41 8.27 19.35 4.17
N THR A 42 9.42 19.40 3.49
CA THR A 42 10.36 18.26 3.41
C THR A 42 10.95 17.91 4.77
N VAL A 43 11.33 18.94 5.55
CA VAL A 43 11.87 18.77 6.89
C VAL A 43 10.76 18.38 7.88
N ALA A 44 9.54 18.86 7.70
CA ALA A 44 8.37 18.41 8.48
C ALA A 44 8.09 16.91 8.29
N GLU A 45 8.15 16.41 7.05
CA GLU A 45 8.06 14.98 6.74
C GLU A 45 9.16 14.17 7.43
N PHE A 46 10.41 14.66 7.36
CA PHE A 46 11.53 14.07 8.08
C PHE A 46 11.29 14.01 9.59
N CYS A 47 10.90 15.11 10.23
CA CYS A 47 10.62 15.17 11.67
C CYS A 47 9.55 14.17 12.08
N LYS A 48 8.43 14.11 11.33
CA LYS A 48 7.36 13.14 11.55
C LYS A 48 7.89 11.70 11.51
N ASN A 49 8.71 11.35 10.52
CA ASN A 49 9.26 10.01 10.39
C ASN A 49 10.22 9.65 11.54
N ILE A 50 11.06 10.60 11.97
CA ILE A 50 12.03 10.37 13.05
C ILE A 50 11.38 10.31 14.44
N VAL A 51 10.36 11.13 14.69
CA VAL A 51 9.54 11.04 15.90
C VAL A 51 8.79 9.70 15.95
N LEU A 52 8.18 9.27 14.84
CA LEU A 52 7.52 7.96 14.76
C LEU A 52 8.50 6.77 14.86
N ALA A 53 9.75 6.94 14.46
CA ALA A 53 10.80 5.92 14.63
C ALA A 53 11.26 5.78 16.09
N GLY A 54 10.90 6.71 16.97
CA GLY A 54 11.19 6.62 18.40
C GLY A 54 12.63 6.99 18.75
N VAL A 55 13.13 8.11 18.23
CA VAL A 55 14.40 8.67 18.71
C VAL A 55 14.28 9.23 20.12
N GLY A 56 15.39 9.40 20.85
CA GLY A 56 15.36 9.93 22.21
C GLY A 56 14.87 11.36 22.29
N SER A 57 15.38 12.24 21.40
CA SER A 57 14.85 13.59 21.28
C SER A 57 14.99 14.19 19.89
N VAL A 58 14.11 15.15 19.59
CA VAL A 58 14.19 16.03 18.43
C VAL A 58 14.17 17.48 18.91
N THR A 59 15.23 18.23 18.62
CA THR A 59 15.33 19.66 18.94
C THR A 59 15.19 20.47 17.66
N LEU A 60 14.22 21.39 17.65
CA LEU A 60 13.83 22.19 16.50
C LEU A 60 14.41 23.60 16.61
N LEU A 61 15.00 24.10 15.53
CA LEU A 61 15.55 25.45 15.45
C LEU A 61 15.06 26.14 14.17
N ASP A 62 14.06 26.99 14.31
CA ASP A 62 13.48 27.78 13.23
C ASP A 62 12.69 28.97 13.80
N ASP A 63 13.37 30.11 13.95
CA ASP A 63 12.84 31.33 14.55
C ASP A 63 11.93 32.15 13.60
N ARG A 64 11.71 31.67 12.37
CA ARG A 64 10.82 32.36 11.43
C ARG A 64 9.41 32.38 11.99
N LEU A 65 8.71 33.50 11.85
CA LEU A 65 7.30 33.59 12.18
C LEU A 65 6.47 32.81 11.15
N VAL A 66 5.37 32.22 11.60
CA VAL A 66 4.44 31.52 10.71
C VAL A 66 3.75 32.52 9.79
N THR A 67 3.86 32.30 8.48
CA THR A 67 3.19 33.09 7.43
C THR A 67 2.21 32.22 6.64
N ALA A 68 1.35 32.84 5.82
CA ALA A 68 0.42 32.12 4.94
C ALA A 68 1.11 31.12 3.98
N GLU A 69 2.38 31.34 3.67
CA GLU A 69 3.15 30.45 2.78
C GLU A 69 3.61 29.17 3.50
N ALA A 70 3.65 29.18 4.82
CA ALA A 70 4.07 28.04 5.62
C ALA A 70 3.11 26.83 5.46
N PHE A 71 1.84 27.06 5.10
CA PHE A 71 0.83 26.01 4.92
C PHE A 71 1.00 25.16 3.66
N ASN A 72 1.71 25.66 2.65
CA ASN A 72 1.68 25.07 1.31
C ASN A 72 2.23 23.64 1.24
N ALA A 73 3.10 23.26 2.17
CA ALA A 73 3.64 21.90 2.26
C ALA A 73 3.96 21.43 3.70
N ASN A 74 3.89 22.29 4.72
CA ASN A 74 4.16 21.90 6.09
C ASN A 74 2.86 21.52 6.80
N PHE A 75 2.54 20.23 6.81
CA PHE A 75 1.33 19.68 7.45
C PHE A 75 1.38 19.72 8.98
N LEU A 76 2.52 20.04 9.61
CA LEU A 76 2.62 20.20 11.07
C LEU A 76 2.04 21.53 11.54
N ILE A 77 1.79 22.46 10.63
CA ILE A 77 1.16 23.75 10.94
C ILE A 77 -0.31 23.65 10.55
N LEU A 78 -1.19 23.61 11.55
CA LEU A 78 -2.63 23.57 11.32
C LEU A 78 -3.15 24.93 10.82
N PRO A 79 -4.13 24.96 9.91
CA PRO A 79 -4.70 26.20 9.37
C PRO A 79 -5.71 26.84 10.35
N ASP A 80 -5.26 27.19 11.55
CA ASP A 80 -6.01 27.94 12.55
C ASP A 80 -5.22 29.18 12.98
N GLU A 81 -5.63 30.36 12.49
CA GLU A 81 -4.97 31.64 12.74
C GLU A 81 -4.73 31.94 14.23
N ASN A 82 -5.65 31.52 15.10
CA ASN A 82 -5.51 31.76 16.53
C ASN A 82 -4.44 30.86 17.17
N ALA A 83 -4.12 29.71 16.56
CA ALA A 83 -3.19 28.73 17.11
C ALA A 83 -1.71 29.11 16.89
N TYR A 84 -1.41 29.91 15.87
CA TYR A 84 -0.02 30.27 15.49
C TYR A 84 0.31 31.77 15.55
N LEU A 85 -0.63 32.64 15.92
CA LEU A 85 -0.37 34.08 16.00
C LEU A 85 0.81 34.40 16.95
N GLY A 86 1.86 35.02 16.40
CA GLY A 86 3.06 35.42 17.16
C GLY A 86 4.00 34.27 17.54
N LYS A 87 3.74 33.04 17.11
CA LYS A 87 4.62 31.89 17.31
C LYS A 87 5.58 31.70 16.14
N THR A 88 6.74 31.12 16.45
CA THR A 88 7.72 30.67 15.46
C THR A 88 7.30 29.34 14.82
N VAL A 89 7.84 29.02 13.65
CA VAL A 89 7.64 27.74 12.97
C VAL A 89 8.06 26.57 13.88
N ALA A 90 9.18 26.70 14.59
CA ALA A 90 9.65 25.66 15.51
C ALA A 90 8.69 25.43 16.68
N GLU A 91 8.14 26.50 17.28
CA GLU A 91 7.16 26.39 18.37
C GLU A 91 5.89 25.66 17.93
N VAL A 92 5.33 26.02 16.76
CA VAL A 92 4.11 25.37 16.25
C VAL A 92 4.37 23.91 15.85
N CYS A 93 5.48 23.63 15.17
CA CYS A 93 5.82 22.26 14.79
C CYS A 93 6.12 21.38 16.01
N CYS A 94 6.72 21.94 17.07
CA CYS A 94 6.98 21.25 18.33
C CYS A 94 5.69 20.78 18.99
N ASP A 95 4.69 21.66 19.06
CA ASP A 95 3.38 21.33 19.64
C ASP A 95 2.75 20.15 18.89
N SER A 96 2.71 20.20 17.55
CA SER A 96 2.16 19.12 16.73
C SER A 96 2.95 17.81 16.80
N LEU A 97 4.28 17.86 16.84
CA LEU A 97 5.12 16.65 16.84
C LEU A 97 5.03 15.84 18.13
N LYS A 98 4.73 16.47 19.26
CA LYS A 98 4.52 15.77 20.54
C LYS A 98 3.36 14.77 20.48
N ASP A 99 2.34 15.07 19.68
CA ASP A 99 1.17 14.21 19.52
C ASP A 99 1.46 12.94 18.70
N PHE A 100 2.48 12.96 17.84
CA PHE A 100 2.84 11.79 17.03
C PHE A 100 3.44 10.65 17.85
N ASN A 101 4.24 10.98 18.88
CA ASN A 101 4.85 9.99 19.74
C ASN A 101 5.22 10.59 21.11
N PRO A 102 4.39 10.36 22.15
CA PRO A 102 4.63 10.90 23.48
C PRO A 102 5.93 10.42 24.15
N MET A 103 6.56 9.35 23.62
CA MET A 103 7.83 8.84 24.15
C MET A 103 9.06 9.59 23.63
N VAL A 104 8.91 10.44 22.61
CA VAL A 104 10.02 11.23 22.05
C VAL A 104 9.99 12.63 22.64
N HIS A 105 11.12 13.07 23.21
CA HIS A 105 11.23 14.43 23.71
C HIS A 105 11.40 15.43 22.55
N VAL A 106 10.40 16.29 22.32
CA VAL A 106 10.48 17.34 21.31
C VAL A 106 10.64 18.70 21.98
N SER A 107 11.68 19.44 21.62
CA SER A 107 12.01 20.75 22.20
C SER A 107 12.36 21.79 21.13
N VAL A 108 12.37 23.07 21.53
CA VAL A 108 12.72 24.19 20.65
C VAL A 108 13.94 24.91 21.22
N GLU A 109 14.86 25.30 20.33
CA GLU A 109 15.99 26.19 20.62
C GLU A 109 15.91 27.40 19.71
N LYS A 110 16.31 28.57 20.22
CA LYS A 110 16.32 29.85 19.48
C LYS A 110 17.74 30.25 19.11
N GLY A 111 17.87 31.04 18.06
CA GLY A 111 19.12 31.63 17.58
C GLY A 111 19.54 31.16 16.19
N ASP A 112 20.63 31.73 15.70
CA ASP A 112 21.19 31.40 14.39
C ASP A 112 22.27 30.31 14.51
N LEU A 113 22.08 29.20 13.78
CA LEU A 113 23.03 28.09 13.65
C LEU A 113 24.47 28.54 13.37
N SER A 114 24.65 29.61 12.60
CA SER A 114 25.98 30.12 12.25
C SER A 114 26.73 30.65 13.48
N THR A 115 26.00 31.20 14.45
CA THR A 115 26.53 31.84 15.67
C THR A 115 26.72 30.88 16.84
N LEU A 116 26.01 29.75 16.84
CA LEU A 116 26.09 28.77 17.93
C LEU A 116 27.49 28.15 18.07
N GLY A 117 28.00 28.07 19.29
CA GLY A 117 29.32 27.50 19.59
C GLY A 117 29.40 26.00 19.32
N ILE A 118 30.62 25.47 19.16
CA ILE A 118 30.85 24.04 18.90
C ILE A 118 30.28 23.14 20.01
N ASP A 119 30.28 23.61 21.26
CA ASP A 119 29.77 22.88 22.42
C ASP A 119 28.27 22.62 22.35
N PHE A 120 27.51 23.46 21.64
CA PHE A 120 26.09 23.23 21.41
C PHE A 120 25.85 21.92 20.65
N PHE A 121 26.65 21.67 19.62
CA PHE A 121 26.51 20.49 18.75
C PHE A 121 26.92 19.18 19.43
N LYS A 122 27.67 19.23 20.55
CA LYS A 122 28.05 18.03 21.33
C LYS A 122 26.85 17.25 21.85
N LYS A 123 25.72 17.93 22.06
CA LYS A 123 24.48 17.35 22.61
C LYS A 123 23.80 16.38 21.65
N PHE A 124 24.11 16.45 20.35
CA PHE A 124 23.39 15.72 19.31
C PHE A 124 24.22 14.55 18.77
N ASP A 125 23.52 13.56 18.21
CA ASP A 125 24.10 12.47 17.43
C ASP A 125 23.92 12.72 15.93
N VAL A 126 22.89 13.48 15.57
CA VAL A 126 22.51 13.81 14.20
C VAL A 126 22.15 15.28 14.10
N VAL A 127 22.65 15.96 13.08
CA VAL A 127 22.31 17.34 12.73
C VAL A 127 21.77 17.37 11.30
N VAL A 128 20.54 17.85 11.14
CA VAL A 128 19.87 17.99 9.85
C VAL A 128 19.56 19.44 9.59
N ILE A 129 20.07 19.97 8.49
CA ILE A 129 19.89 21.37 8.09
C ILE A 129 19.07 21.44 6.81
N GLY A 130 17.87 21.98 6.91
CA GLY A 130 17.11 22.47 5.77
C GLY A 130 17.15 23.99 5.66
N TYR A 131 16.72 24.50 4.52
CA TYR A 131 16.42 25.92 4.29
C TYR A 131 17.46 26.89 4.86
N SER A 132 18.74 26.67 4.54
CA SER A 132 19.87 27.45 5.09
C SER A 132 20.87 27.83 4.01
N SER A 133 21.68 28.86 4.25
CA SER A 133 22.68 29.31 3.30
C SER A 133 23.84 28.32 3.18
N ARG A 134 24.53 28.35 2.04
CA ARG A 134 25.73 27.53 1.81
C ARG A 134 26.79 27.78 2.89
N ALA A 135 27.00 29.04 3.27
CA ALA A 135 27.92 29.43 4.33
C ALA A 135 27.55 28.81 5.69
N THR A 136 26.27 28.80 6.06
CA THR A 136 25.79 28.17 7.29
C THR A 136 25.97 26.65 7.25
N LYS A 137 25.60 25.98 6.14
CA LYS A 137 25.81 24.54 5.94
C LYS A 137 27.28 24.16 6.14
N LYS A 138 28.20 24.92 5.53
CA LYS A 138 29.66 24.76 5.67
C LYS A 138 30.11 24.93 7.12
N ALA A 139 29.74 26.04 7.76
CA ALA A 139 30.17 26.36 9.11
C ALA A 139 29.72 25.30 10.13
N VAL A 140 28.48 24.80 10.02
CA VAL A 140 27.97 23.77 10.93
C VAL A 140 28.61 22.41 10.67
N ASN A 141 28.82 22.02 9.40
CA ASN A 141 29.52 20.77 9.08
C ASN A 141 30.95 20.76 9.65
N GLU A 142 31.67 21.89 9.53
CA GLU A 142 33.00 22.04 10.09
C GLU A 142 32.99 21.94 11.63
N LYS A 143 32.01 22.58 12.30
CA LYS A 143 31.82 22.43 13.75
C LYS A 143 31.57 20.97 14.13
N CYS A 144 30.74 20.24 13.40
CA CYS A 144 30.45 18.82 13.66
C CYS A 144 31.69 17.93 13.49
N ARG A 145 32.57 18.23 12.52
CA ARG A 145 33.83 17.50 12.29
C ARG A 145 34.92 17.78 13.33
N LYS A 146 34.90 18.96 13.95
CA LYS A 146 35.85 19.33 15.03
C LYS A 146 35.52 18.68 16.38
N LEU A 147 34.37 18.01 16.51
CA LEU A 147 33.99 17.31 17.72
C LEU A 147 34.73 15.99 17.89
N THR A 148 35.05 15.64 19.12
CA THR A 148 35.62 14.33 19.47
C THR A 148 34.58 13.21 19.37
N LYS A 149 33.31 13.53 19.64
CA LYS A 149 32.17 12.66 19.38
C LYS A 149 31.75 12.81 17.92
N ARG A 150 31.59 11.69 17.20
CA ARG A 150 31.05 11.68 15.84
C ARG A 150 29.60 12.18 15.85
N VAL A 151 29.34 13.21 15.04
CA VAL A 151 27.99 13.71 14.76
C VAL A 151 27.70 13.51 13.28
N ALA A 152 26.61 12.81 12.98
CA ALA A 152 26.16 12.61 11.61
C ALA A 152 25.54 13.92 11.09
N PHE A 153 25.99 14.38 9.92
CA PHE A 153 25.57 15.66 9.37
C PHE A 153 24.83 15.46 8.05
N TYR A 154 23.69 16.14 7.92
CA TYR A 154 22.85 16.10 6.74
C TYR A 154 22.42 17.50 6.34
N THR A 155 22.33 17.75 5.03
CA THR A 155 21.55 18.87 4.50
C THR A 155 20.44 18.35 3.61
N VAL A 156 19.32 19.06 3.57
CA VAL A 156 18.22 18.77 2.68
C VAL A 156 17.63 20.05 2.11
N ASP A 157 17.48 20.10 0.80
CA ASP A 157 16.87 21.22 0.10
C ASP A 157 15.84 20.72 -0.88
N CYS A 158 14.68 21.37 -0.93
CA CYS A 158 13.62 21.10 -1.89
C CYS A 158 13.16 22.41 -2.52
N ARG A 159 13.13 22.46 -3.86
CA ARG A 159 12.68 23.62 -4.65
C ARG A 159 11.68 23.13 -5.69
N GLY A 160 10.42 23.50 -5.52
CA GLY A 160 9.32 22.92 -6.30
C GLY A 160 9.27 21.41 -6.14
N SER A 161 9.53 20.70 -7.23
CA SER A 161 9.52 19.23 -7.31
C SER A 161 10.91 18.59 -7.38
N CYS A 162 11.97 19.38 -7.16
CA CYS A 162 13.36 18.93 -7.14
C CYS A 162 13.91 18.93 -5.73
N GLY A 163 14.75 17.95 -5.38
CA GLY A 163 15.39 17.90 -4.07
C GLY A 163 16.82 17.36 -4.09
N GLU A 164 17.58 17.79 -3.09
CA GLU A 164 18.94 17.37 -2.79
C GLU A 164 19.04 16.92 -1.33
N ILE A 165 19.71 15.80 -1.08
CA ILE A 165 20.19 15.43 0.27
C ILE A 165 21.71 15.30 0.21
N PHE A 166 22.40 15.96 1.12
CA PHE A 166 23.82 15.71 1.38
C PHE A 166 23.99 14.91 2.66
N VAL A 167 24.97 14.02 2.68
CA VAL A 167 25.32 13.20 3.85
C VAL A 167 26.80 13.26 4.13
N ASP A 168 27.15 13.52 5.38
CA ASP A 168 28.50 13.40 5.93
C ASP A 168 28.48 12.64 7.26
N LEU A 169 28.93 11.39 7.23
CA LEU A 169 29.06 10.54 8.42
C LEU A 169 30.49 10.47 8.97
N GLN A 170 31.41 11.26 8.41
CA GLN A 170 32.85 11.23 8.70
C GLN A 170 33.44 9.83 8.43
N ASN A 171 34.12 9.21 9.40
CA ASN A 171 34.47 7.79 9.34
C ASN A 171 33.35 6.98 9.99
N TYR A 172 32.72 6.10 9.22
CA TYR A 172 31.52 5.39 9.64
C TYR A 172 31.57 3.89 9.33
N ASN A 173 31.27 3.11 10.36
CA ASN A 173 31.16 1.65 10.28
C ASN A 173 29.69 1.24 10.28
N TYR A 174 29.33 0.34 9.37
CA TYR A 174 27.99 -0.20 9.27
C TYR A 174 28.00 -1.70 9.00
N THR A 175 26.86 -2.34 9.27
CA THR A 175 26.66 -3.77 9.02
C THR A 175 25.69 -4.01 7.86
N LYS A 176 26.04 -4.96 6.99
CA LYS A 176 25.20 -5.40 5.86
C LYS A 176 25.07 -6.92 5.85
N LYS A 177 23.85 -7.42 5.62
CA LYS A 177 23.60 -8.85 5.40
C LYS A 177 23.92 -9.21 3.95
N LYS A 178 24.77 -10.22 3.74
CA LYS A 178 25.09 -10.80 2.43
C LYS A 178 25.12 -12.32 2.55
N LEU A 179 24.21 -13.03 1.85
CA LEU A 179 24.15 -14.50 1.82
C LEU A 179 24.21 -15.12 3.24
N ASP A 180 23.30 -14.67 4.12
CA ASP A 180 23.19 -15.08 5.53
C ASP A 180 24.38 -14.80 6.46
N LYS A 181 25.37 -14.02 6.01
CA LYS A 181 26.46 -13.49 6.86
C LYS A 181 26.33 -11.98 7.07
N THR A 182 26.60 -11.51 8.28
CA THR A 182 26.73 -10.08 8.60
C THR A 182 28.16 -9.67 8.33
N VAL A 183 28.36 -8.67 7.46
CA VAL A 183 29.67 -8.11 7.13
C VAL A 183 29.75 -6.69 7.69
N GLU A 184 30.85 -6.38 8.37
CA GLU A 184 31.21 -5.01 8.76
C GLU A 184 31.90 -4.30 7.59
N CYS A 185 31.46 -3.08 7.33
CA CYS A 185 31.95 -2.24 6.24
C CYS A 185 32.31 -0.86 6.81
N GLU A 186 33.36 -0.25 6.27
CA GLU A 186 33.81 1.09 6.63
C GLU A 186 33.61 2.05 5.44
N LEU A 187 33.17 3.28 5.72
CA LEU A 187 33.02 4.36 4.75
C LEU A 187 33.63 5.64 5.31
N THR A 188 34.37 6.35 4.45
CA THR A 188 34.87 7.70 4.73
C THR A 188 34.14 8.71 3.86
N TYR A 189 33.63 9.76 4.49
CA TYR A 189 32.88 10.83 3.84
C TYR A 189 33.75 12.11 3.70
N PRO A 190 33.64 12.84 2.58
CA PRO A 190 34.17 14.20 2.47
C PRO A 190 33.29 15.19 3.26
N SER A 191 33.88 16.32 3.66
CA SER A 191 33.13 17.45 4.23
C SER A 191 32.20 18.07 3.19
N PHE A 192 31.21 18.83 3.64
CA PHE A 192 30.32 19.59 2.76
C PHE A 192 31.11 20.50 1.81
N GLU A 193 32.11 21.21 2.36
CA GLU A 193 32.96 22.12 1.57
C GLU A 193 33.73 21.38 0.48
N GLU A 194 34.39 20.26 0.82
CA GLU A 194 35.11 19.45 -0.15
C GLU A 194 34.19 18.92 -1.24
N ALA A 195 32.98 18.51 -0.85
CA ALA A 195 32.00 17.90 -1.76
C ALA A 195 31.40 18.91 -2.76
N VAL A 196 31.16 20.16 -2.35
CA VAL A 196 30.61 21.20 -3.24
C VAL A 196 31.68 21.96 -4.03
N SER A 197 32.96 21.85 -3.63
CA SER A 197 34.09 22.57 -4.27
C SER A 197 34.83 21.72 -5.31
N VAL A 198 34.31 20.55 -5.66
CA VAL A 198 34.93 19.67 -6.66
C VAL A 198 34.91 20.35 -8.03
N PRO A 199 36.05 20.43 -8.76
CA PRO A 199 36.08 20.96 -10.12
C PRO A 199 35.13 20.17 -11.02
N TRP A 200 34.37 20.84 -11.90
CA TRP A 200 33.33 20.14 -12.67
C TRP A 200 33.86 19.32 -13.85
N LYS A 201 35.01 19.69 -14.41
CA LYS A 201 35.62 18.98 -15.55
C LYS A 201 35.83 17.46 -15.32
N PRO A 202 36.38 16.99 -14.18
CA PRO A 202 36.55 15.56 -13.90
C PRO A 202 35.25 14.85 -13.50
N ILE A 203 34.17 15.58 -13.23
CA ILE A 203 32.91 14.99 -12.80
C ILE A 203 32.31 14.16 -13.95
N PRO A 204 31.91 12.90 -13.74
CA PRO A 204 31.36 12.06 -14.79
C PRO A 204 30.15 12.72 -15.48
N ARG A 205 30.07 12.66 -16.82
CA ARG A 205 28.93 13.23 -17.57
C ARG A 205 27.54 12.67 -17.20
N ARG A 206 27.51 11.54 -16.48
CA ARG A 206 26.30 10.89 -15.96
C ARG A 206 25.76 11.52 -14.67
N THR A 207 26.52 12.45 -14.09
CA THR A 207 26.18 13.18 -12.87
C THR A 207 24.89 13.96 -13.09
N ALA A 208 24.07 14.06 -12.05
CA ALA A 208 22.77 14.68 -12.04
C ALA A 208 22.95 16.15 -12.42
N LYS A 209 22.20 16.59 -13.42
CA LYS A 209 22.18 18.01 -13.81
C LYS A 209 21.76 18.92 -12.65
N LEU A 210 20.95 18.36 -11.73
CA LEU A 210 20.51 19.01 -10.52
C LEU A 210 21.67 19.38 -9.58
N TYR A 211 22.75 18.58 -9.48
CA TYR A 211 23.95 18.97 -8.72
C TYR A 211 24.46 20.34 -9.19
N PHE A 212 24.72 20.46 -10.49
CA PHE A 212 25.26 21.70 -11.05
C PHE A 212 24.28 22.86 -10.92
N ALA A 213 23.00 22.63 -11.19
CA ALA A 213 21.97 23.66 -11.06
C ALA A 213 21.86 24.20 -9.62
N MET A 214 21.88 23.31 -8.62
CA MET A 214 21.85 23.70 -7.20
C MET A 214 23.10 24.52 -6.82
N ARG A 215 24.29 24.13 -7.30
CA ARG A 215 25.52 24.90 -7.05
C ARG A 215 25.49 26.30 -7.68
N VAL A 216 24.90 26.45 -8.88
CA VAL A 216 24.70 27.78 -9.50
C VAL A 216 23.79 28.64 -8.62
N LEU A 217 22.67 28.08 -8.16
CA LEU A 217 21.67 28.81 -7.37
C LEU A 217 22.20 29.20 -5.99
N GLU A 218 22.87 28.29 -5.28
CA GLU A 218 23.46 28.59 -3.98
C GLU A 218 24.52 29.69 -4.08
N LEU A 219 25.35 29.68 -5.15
CA LEU A 219 26.32 30.74 -5.37
C LEU A 219 25.63 32.07 -5.71
N PHE A 220 24.60 32.03 -6.56
CA PHE A 220 23.81 33.22 -6.90
C PHE A 220 23.20 33.86 -5.66
N GLU A 221 22.56 33.06 -4.82
CA GLU A 221 21.94 33.51 -3.57
C GLU A 221 22.96 34.15 -2.63
N GLU A 222 24.13 33.53 -2.49
CA GLU A 222 25.23 34.05 -1.69
C GLU A 222 25.77 35.38 -2.24
N THR A 223 25.99 35.49 -3.55
CA THR A 223 26.55 36.70 -4.18
C THR A 223 25.60 37.88 -4.20
N GLU A 224 24.30 37.63 -4.32
CA GLU A 224 23.26 38.67 -4.42
C GLU A 224 22.58 38.93 -3.06
N GLY A 225 23.02 38.27 -1.99
CA GLY A 225 22.44 38.41 -0.66
C GLY A 225 20.96 37.96 -0.58
N ARG A 226 20.55 36.99 -1.40
CA ARG A 226 19.20 36.43 -1.36
C ARG A 226 19.07 35.44 -0.21
N THR A 227 17.90 35.41 0.41
CA THR A 227 17.54 34.32 1.34
C THR A 227 17.54 32.99 0.57
N PRO A 228 18.05 31.90 1.16
CA PRO A 228 18.04 30.59 0.53
C PRO A 228 16.64 30.17 0.08
N GLY A 229 16.47 29.77 -1.17
CA GLY A 229 15.18 29.29 -1.70
C GLY A 229 14.14 30.38 -1.99
N GLU A 230 14.52 31.67 -1.96
CA GLU A 230 13.65 32.82 -2.27
C GLU A 230 14.01 33.53 -3.58
N CYS A 231 14.78 32.88 -4.47
CA CYS A 231 14.94 33.37 -5.84
C CYS A 231 13.58 33.49 -6.54
N SER A 232 13.46 34.31 -7.58
CA SER A 232 12.22 34.45 -8.33
C SER A 232 12.49 34.47 -9.83
N LEU A 233 11.47 34.29 -10.67
CA LEU A 233 11.63 34.36 -12.13
C LEU A 233 12.30 35.68 -12.61
N SER A 234 12.20 36.77 -11.84
CA SER A 234 12.91 38.02 -12.12
C SER A 234 14.43 37.90 -12.04
N ASP A 235 14.94 36.91 -11.31
CA ASP A 235 16.37 36.62 -11.14
C ASP A 235 16.93 35.73 -12.25
N LEU A 236 16.06 35.02 -13.00
CA LEU A 236 16.47 34.04 -14.01
C LEU A 236 17.50 34.58 -15.02
N PRO A 237 17.39 35.80 -15.59
CA PRO A 237 18.40 36.33 -16.50
C PRO A 237 19.80 36.42 -15.87
N ARG A 238 19.89 36.79 -14.59
CA ARG A 238 21.16 36.88 -13.85
C ARG A 238 21.67 35.49 -13.45
N VAL A 239 20.78 34.57 -13.09
CA VAL A 239 21.12 33.16 -12.83
C VAL A 239 21.70 32.49 -14.08
N LEU A 240 21.11 32.71 -15.26
CA LEU A 240 21.62 32.18 -16.53
C LEU A 240 22.98 32.78 -16.90
N LYS A 241 23.20 34.06 -16.60
CA LYS A 241 24.50 34.72 -16.75
C LYS A 241 25.55 34.06 -15.84
N LEU A 242 25.24 33.88 -14.55
CA LEU A 242 26.15 33.25 -13.60
C LEU A 242 26.45 31.78 -13.97
N ARG A 243 25.44 31.02 -14.42
CA ARG A 243 25.62 29.66 -14.94
C ARG A 243 26.70 29.63 -16.02
N LYS A 244 26.65 30.58 -16.96
CA LYS A 244 27.62 30.67 -18.06
C LYS A 244 29.03 30.91 -17.53
N GLU A 245 29.20 31.87 -16.62
CA GLU A 245 30.49 32.19 -16.00
C GLU A 245 31.08 30.98 -15.23
N ILE A 246 30.26 30.25 -14.47
CA ILE A 246 30.71 29.05 -13.73
C ILE A 246 31.08 27.91 -14.69
N CYS A 247 30.27 27.67 -15.73
CA CYS A 247 30.54 26.65 -16.75
C CYS A 247 31.85 26.94 -17.50
N GLU A 248 32.09 28.20 -17.89
CA GLU A 248 33.33 28.65 -18.52
C GLU A 248 34.52 28.45 -17.58
N GLY A 249 34.41 28.90 -16.32
CA GLY A 249 35.46 28.74 -15.31
C GLY A 249 35.81 27.28 -15.01
N ASN A 250 34.84 26.36 -15.15
CA ASN A 250 35.05 24.93 -14.94
C ASN A 250 35.34 24.15 -16.24
N SER A 251 35.42 24.81 -17.40
CA SER A 251 35.59 24.15 -18.70
C SER A 251 34.52 23.08 -19.01
N VAL A 252 33.26 23.36 -18.67
CA VAL A 252 32.10 22.49 -18.96
C VAL A 252 31.13 23.23 -19.89
N SER A 253 30.47 22.50 -20.79
CA SER A 253 29.47 23.10 -21.69
C SER A 253 28.25 23.60 -20.90
N GLU A 254 27.79 24.83 -21.19
CA GLU A 254 26.58 25.39 -20.57
C GLU A 254 25.32 24.53 -20.79
N ASN A 255 25.27 23.78 -21.90
CA ASN A 255 24.19 22.82 -22.20
C ASN A 255 24.12 21.65 -21.21
N HIS A 256 25.12 21.50 -20.34
CA HIS A 256 25.07 20.53 -19.25
C HIS A 256 23.99 20.88 -18.22
N ILE A 257 23.64 22.17 -18.08
CA ILE A 257 22.65 22.69 -17.15
C ILE A 257 21.51 23.35 -17.96
N PRO A 258 20.40 22.62 -18.20
CA PRO A 258 19.31 23.13 -19.03
C PRO A 258 18.66 24.39 -18.45
N ASP A 259 18.34 25.35 -19.32
CA ASP A 259 17.60 26.57 -18.96
C ASP A 259 16.28 26.22 -18.26
N SER A 260 15.55 25.21 -18.77
CA SER A 260 14.29 24.76 -18.19
C SER A 260 14.42 24.22 -16.77
N LEU A 261 15.58 23.64 -16.40
CA LEU A 261 15.83 23.18 -15.03
C LEU A 261 16.02 24.38 -14.10
N LEU A 262 16.82 25.37 -14.51
CA LEU A 262 17.04 26.58 -13.71
C LEU A 262 15.75 27.42 -13.59
N GLU A 263 14.99 27.55 -14.67
CA GLU A 263 13.70 28.24 -14.66
C GLU A 263 12.74 27.61 -13.64
N ARG A 264 12.61 26.28 -13.62
CA ARG A 264 11.78 25.58 -12.62
C ARG A 264 12.27 25.78 -11.20
N LEU A 265 13.58 25.65 -10.96
CA LEU A 265 14.15 25.78 -9.62
C LEU A 265 14.03 27.21 -9.08
N VAL A 266 14.04 28.21 -9.97
CA VAL A 266 13.86 29.64 -9.65
C VAL A 266 12.38 30.01 -9.53
N ALA A 267 11.47 29.31 -10.21
CA ALA A 267 10.03 29.48 -10.06
C ALA A 267 9.47 28.76 -8.82
N GLY A 268 10.12 27.68 -8.39
CA GLY A 268 9.67 26.76 -7.34
C GLY A 268 9.99 27.20 -5.92
N ASN A 269 9.48 28.36 -5.49
CA ASN A 269 9.72 28.89 -4.14
C ASN A 269 8.94 28.14 -3.06
N SER A 270 7.91 27.42 -3.48
CA SER A 270 7.17 26.47 -2.66
C SER A 270 7.70 25.05 -2.87
N GLU A 271 7.55 24.23 -1.83
CA GLU A 271 7.84 22.80 -1.95
C GLU A 271 6.57 22.06 -2.39
N PHE A 272 6.72 21.09 -3.29
CA PHE A 272 5.60 20.28 -3.74
C PHE A 272 5.37 19.12 -2.74
N PRO A 273 4.18 18.98 -2.11
CA PRO A 273 3.98 18.01 -1.04
C PRO A 273 4.34 16.56 -1.39
N PRO A 274 4.05 16.03 -2.60
CA PRO A 274 4.52 14.70 -3.00
C PRO A 274 6.05 14.56 -3.03
N ALA A 275 6.78 15.60 -3.45
CA ALA A 275 8.24 15.59 -3.42
C ALA A 275 8.75 15.62 -1.97
N CYS A 276 8.13 16.43 -1.10
CA CYS A 276 8.43 16.48 0.33
C CYS A 276 8.32 15.10 0.99
N ALA A 277 7.24 14.37 0.71
CA ALA A 277 6.99 13.04 1.25
C ALA A 277 8.08 12.03 0.83
N ILE A 278 8.52 12.08 -0.43
CA ILE A 278 9.58 11.20 -0.95
C ILE A 278 10.92 11.56 -0.32
N ILE A 279 11.34 12.83 -0.41
CA ILE A 279 12.65 13.29 0.04
C ILE A 279 12.77 13.18 1.57
N GLY A 280 11.76 13.66 2.31
CA GLY A 280 11.71 13.57 3.78
C GLY A 280 11.62 12.13 4.29
N GLY A 281 10.94 11.25 3.55
CA GLY A 281 10.91 9.81 3.80
C GLY A 281 12.29 9.16 3.66
N ILE A 282 12.98 9.44 2.54
CA ILE A 282 14.34 8.95 2.29
C ILE A 282 15.30 9.46 3.35
N LEU A 283 15.27 10.75 3.66
CA LEU A 283 16.12 11.35 4.69
C LEU A 283 15.89 10.70 6.07
N GLY A 284 14.63 10.45 6.45
CA GLY A 284 14.30 9.76 7.70
C GLY A 284 14.92 8.36 7.76
N GLN A 285 14.82 7.61 6.65
CA GLN A 285 15.43 6.29 6.55
C GLN A 285 16.96 6.34 6.61
N GLU A 286 17.60 7.34 6.01
CA GLU A 286 19.06 7.52 6.05
C GLU A 286 19.57 7.85 7.45
N VAL A 287 18.86 8.70 8.18
CA VAL A 287 19.18 8.98 9.58
C VAL A 287 19.00 7.72 10.46
N ILE A 288 17.94 6.95 10.24
CA ILE A 288 17.74 5.66 10.93
C ILE A 288 18.91 4.71 10.64
N LYS A 289 19.39 4.62 9.38
CA LYS A 289 20.57 3.79 9.05
C LYS A 289 21.83 4.27 9.77
N ALA A 290 22.06 5.58 9.84
CA ALA A 290 23.25 6.17 10.47
C ALA A 290 23.28 6.02 12.00
N VAL A 291 22.11 6.03 12.65
CA VAL A 291 21.99 5.78 14.10
C VAL A 291 22.00 4.28 14.40
N SER A 292 21.30 3.49 13.58
CA SER A 292 21.17 2.05 13.81
C SER A 292 22.41 1.25 13.41
N GLY A 293 23.33 1.75 12.59
CA GLY A 293 24.45 0.93 12.10
C GLY A 293 24.04 -0.19 11.15
N LYS A 294 22.80 -0.16 10.64
CA LYS A 294 22.22 -1.22 9.80
C LYS A 294 21.86 -0.70 8.43
N GLY A 295 22.31 -1.43 7.41
CA GLY A 295 22.08 -1.07 6.01
C GLY A 295 23.13 -0.10 5.51
N GLU A 296 23.28 -0.07 4.18
CA GLU A 296 24.23 0.80 3.51
C GLU A 296 23.67 2.23 3.46
N PRO A 297 24.36 3.20 4.11
CA PRO A 297 23.97 4.60 4.07
C PRO A 297 24.29 5.22 2.70
N LEU A 298 23.59 6.29 2.39
CA LEU A 298 23.82 7.11 1.22
C LEU A 298 25.22 7.74 1.27
N LYS A 299 25.89 7.81 0.12
CA LYS A 299 27.21 8.41 -0.03
C LYS A 299 27.35 9.05 -1.42
N ASN A 300 27.46 10.38 -1.56
CA ASN A 300 27.30 11.45 -0.56
C ASN A 300 26.15 12.39 -0.89
N PHE A 301 25.70 12.43 -2.15
CA PHE A 301 24.53 13.19 -2.55
C PHE A 301 23.41 12.30 -3.08
N PHE A 302 22.19 12.69 -2.74
CA PHE A 302 20.95 12.23 -3.34
C PHE A 302 20.35 13.35 -4.18
N TYR A 303 19.84 13.02 -5.36
CA TYR A 303 19.07 13.94 -6.17
C TYR A 303 17.73 13.33 -6.57
N PHE A 304 16.70 14.14 -6.49
CA PHE A 304 15.35 13.83 -6.94
C PHE A 304 14.83 14.95 -7.84
N ASP A 305 14.26 14.59 -9.00
CA ASP A 305 13.54 15.52 -9.88
C ASP A 305 12.28 14.82 -10.40
N ALA A 306 11.11 15.33 -10.03
CA ALA A 306 9.84 14.71 -10.39
C ALA A 306 9.52 14.76 -11.89
N GLU A 307 10.09 15.70 -12.66
CA GLU A 307 9.83 15.80 -14.11
C GLU A 307 10.57 14.70 -14.88
N ASP A 308 11.79 14.36 -14.42
CA ASP A 308 12.63 13.35 -15.06
C ASP A 308 12.29 11.93 -14.60
N GLY A 309 11.56 11.77 -13.48
CA GLY A 309 11.18 10.48 -12.88
C GLY A 309 12.38 9.59 -12.50
N LYS A 310 13.57 10.19 -12.36
CA LYS A 310 14.84 9.51 -12.08
C LYS A 310 15.32 9.81 -10.67
N GLU A 311 15.79 8.77 -9.99
CA GLU A 311 16.61 8.87 -8.78
C GLU A 311 18.09 8.73 -9.18
N SER A 312 18.97 9.60 -8.68
CA SER A 312 20.42 9.49 -8.87
C SER A 312 21.17 9.59 -7.55
N LEU A 313 22.00 8.57 -7.29
CA LEU A 313 22.94 8.48 -6.16
C LEU A 313 24.34 8.77 -6.68
N GLU A 314 25.04 9.72 -6.05
CA GLU A 314 26.33 10.21 -6.55
C GLU A 314 27.38 10.28 -5.43
N GLU A 315 28.56 9.76 -5.72
CA GLU A 315 29.73 9.80 -4.84
C GLU A 315 30.73 10.82 -5.43
N LEU A 316 30.87 11.96 -4.76
CA LEU A 316 31.77 13.06 -5.14
C LEU A 316 32.70 13.37 -3.97
N GLY A 317 34.03 13.28 -4.16
CA GLY A 317 35.02 13.68 -3.14
C GLY A 317 36.19 12.70 -2.90
N SER A 318 36.24 11.54 -3.56
CA SER A 318 37.34 10.57 -3.46
C SER A 318 37.96 10.24 -4.82
N LEU A 319 38.41 11.25 -5.56
CA LEU A 319 39.01 11.05 -6.89
C LEU A 319 40.50 10.61 -6.86
N SER A 320 41.00 10.05 -5.74
CA SER A 320 42.38 9.52 -5.66
C SER A 320 42.53 8.03 -5.31
N PHE A 321 41.48 7.27 -4.99
CA PHE A 321 41.68 5.84 -4.70
C PHE A 321 40.52 4.95 -5.22
N VAL A 322 40.86 4.20 -6.27
CA VAL A 322 40.22 2.95 -6.71
C VAL A 322 39.01 3.08 -7.64
N LEU A 323 39.35 3.39 -8.88
CA LEU A 323 38.97 2.56 -10.03
C LEU A 323 39.27 1.08 -9.75
N SER A 324 38.32 0.33 -9.18
CA SER A 324 38.12 -1.10 -9.44
C SER A 324 36.91 -1.60 -8.65
N ASN A 325 35.99 -2.30 -9.32
CA ASN A 325 34.82 -3.00 -8.76
C ASN A 325 33.55 -2.18 -8.50
N LEU A 326 32.96 -1.63 -9.58
CA LEU A 326 31.49 -1.59 -9.75
C LEU A 326 31.09 -1.54 -11.24
N ALA A 327 31.78 -2.35 -12.04
CA ALA A 327 31.26 -2.90 -13.28
C ALA A 327 30.80 -4.32 -12.95
N VAL A 328 29.50 -4.61 -13.13
CA VAL A 328 28.86 -5.95 -13.32
C VAL A 328 27.37 -5.97 -12.89
N VAL A 329 26.84 -5.00 -12.13
CA VAL A 329 25.41 -5.06 -11.71
C VAL A 329 24.46 -4.03 -12.37
N LYS A 330 24.93 -2.92 -12.95
CA LYS A 330 24.03 -1.83 -13.42
C LYS A 330 23.68 -1.79 -14.92
N GLU A 331 24.33 -2.58 -15.78
CA GLU A 331 23.99 -2.58 -17.23
C GLU A 331 22.64 -3.25 -17.54
N LYS A 332 22.16 -4.16 -16.69
CA LYS A 332 20.87 -4.83 -16.89
C LYS A 332 19.63 -4.00 -16.53
N HIS A 333 19.76 -2.85 -15.86
CA HIS A 333 18.61 -2.03 -15.42
C HIS A 333 18.43 -0.73 -16.21
N LYS A 334 19.52 -0.17 -16.75
CA LYS A 334 19.48 1.08 -17.53
C LYS A 334 18.90 0.92 -18.93
N PHE A 335 19.05 -0.27 -19.54
CA PHE A 335 18.36 -0.65 -20.78
C PHE A 335 16.85 -0.83 -20.52
N LYS A 336 16.49 -1.45 -19.39
CA LYS A 336 15.09 -1.80 -19.06
C LYS A 336 14.14 -0.61 -18.87
N LEU A 337 14.49 0.50 -18.22
CA LEU A 337 13.48 1.53 -17.89
C LEU A 337 13.09 2.46 -19.05
N LYS A 338 14.04 2.87 -19.89
CA LYS A 338 13.76 3.69 -21.07
C LYS A 338 12.99 2.89 -22.13
N ASP A 339 13.33 1.60 -22.22
CA ASP A 339 12.53 0.62 -22.93
C ASP A 339 11.14 0.49 -22.29
N MET A 340 10.98 0.42 -20.97
CA MET A 340 9.65 0.23 -20.34
C MET A 340 8.66 1.37 -20.63
N ALA A 341 9.07 2.64 -20.68
CA ALA A 341 8.17 3.74 -21.04
C ALA A 341 7.78 3.70 -22.53
N PHE A 342 8.74 3.38 -23.40
CA PHE A 342 8.51 3.18 -24.83
C PHE A 342 7.68 1.93 -25.12
N ILE A 343 7.96 0.83 -24.41
CA ILE A 343 7.22 -0.43 -24.38
C ILE A 343 5.80 -0.15 -23.88
N ASN A 344 5.60 0.62 -22.81
CA ASN A 344 4.26 0.96 -22.35
C ASN A 344 3.51 1.80 -23.40
N LYS A 345 4.16 2.72 -24.10
CA LYS A 345 3.54 3.48 -25.20
C LYS A 345 3.18 2.58 -26.40
N ILE A 346 4.06 1.66 -26.77
CA ILE A 346 3.82 0.65 -27.79
C ILE A 346 2.70 -0.29 -27.35
N LEU A 347 2.75 -0.85 -26.14
CA LEU A 347 1.74 -1.73 -25.57
C LEU A 347 0.40 -1.01 -25.49
N ASN A 348 0.32 0.23 -25.02
CA ASN A 348 -0.93 0.98 -24.97
C ASN A 348 -1.57 1.18 -26.37
N THR A 349 -0.78 1.14 -27.44
CA THR A 349 -1.25 1.31 -28.82
C THR A 349 -1.52 -0.02 -29.52
N VAL A 350 -0.55 -0.94 -29.46
CA VAL A 350 -0.52 -2.22 -30.15
C VAL A 350 -1.27 -3.29 -29.37
N LEU A 351 -1.16 -3.33 -28.04
CA LEU A 351 -1.80 -4.37 -27.22
C LEU A 351 -3.33 -4.35 -27.36
N PRO A 352 -4.05 -3.21 -27.39
CA PRO A 352 -5.47 -3.22 -27.69
C PRO A 352 -5.79 -3.81 -29.07
N ILE A 353 -5.05 -3.42 -30.12
CA ILE A 353 -5.25 -3.92 -31.49
C ILE A 353 -5.01 -5.43 -31.55
N VAL A 354 -3.87 -5.88 -31.03
CA VAL A 354 -3.50 -7.30 -30.94
C VAL A 354 -4.52 -8.07 -30.10
N THR A 355 -5.00 -7.50 -28.99
CA THR A 355 -6.00 -8.15 -28.13
C THR A 355 -7.33 -8.30 -28.86
N VAL A 356 -7.80 -7.27 -29.58
CA VAL A 356 -9.04 -7.35 -30.37
C VAL A 356 -8.90 -8.37 -31.50
N SER A 357 -7.81 -8.34 -32.27
CA SER A 357 -7.53 -9.33 -33.33
C SER A 357 -7.40 -10.75 -32.77
N PHE A 358 -6.71 -10.92 -31.64
CA PHE A 358 -6.57 -12.19 -30.95
C PHE A 358 -7.93 -12.70 -30.48
N LEU A 359 -8.77 -11.85 -29.87
CA LEU A 359 -10.12 -12.23 -29.45
C LEU A 359 -10.97 -12.65 -30.67
N LEU A 360 -10.92 -11.93 -31.79
CA LEU A 360 -11.69 -12.28 -32.99
C LEU A 360 -11.31 -13.67 -33.56
N VAL A 361 -10.03 -14.05 -33.49
CA VAL A 361 -9.54 -15.34 -34.02
C VAL A 361 -9.67 -16.47 -32.99
N PHE A 362 -9.23 -16.25 -31.75
CA PHE A 362 -9.15 -17.27 -30.71
C PHE A 362 -10.46 -17.48 -29.95
N MET A 363 -11.34 -16.47 -29.86
CA MET A 363 -12.61 -16.64 -29.15
C MET A 363 -13.47 -17.74 -29.79
N PRO A 364 -13.69 -17.79 -31.13
CA PRO A 364 -14.43 -18.90 -31.76
C PRO A 364 -13.81 -20.27 -31.48
N VAL A 365 -12.47 -20.38 -31.54
CA VAL A 365 -11.75 -21.63 -31.26
C VAL A 365 -11.89 -22.02 -29.78
N SER A 366 -11.78 -21.06 -28.86
CA SER A 366 -11.97 -21.31 -27.42
C SER A 366 -13.41 -21.73 -27.11
N LEU A 367 -14.39 -21.19 -27.83
CA LEU A 367 -15.80 -21.57 -27.70
C LEU A 367 -16.00 -23.00 -28.19
N LEU A 368 -15.33 -23.44 -29.25
CA LEU A 368 -15.33 -24.83 -29.71
C LEU A 368 -14.73 -25.77 -28.65
N PHE A 369 -13.59 -25.42 -28.05
CA PHE A 369 -13.01 -26.21 -26.94
C PHE A 369 -13.91 -26.22 -25.70
N LYS A 370 -14.55 -25.10 -25.36
CA LYS A 370 -15.53 -25.03 -24.27
C LYS A 370 -16.74 -25.91 -24.57
N LEU A 371 -17.19 -25.99 -25.82
CA LEU A 371 -18.27 -26.86 -26.26
C LEU A 371 -17.88 -28.34 -26.15
N ILE A 372 -16.69 -28.73 -26.63
CA ILE A 372 -16.17 -30.09 -26.48
C ILE A 372 -16.04 -30.46 -25.00
N GLY A 373 -15.46 -29.58 -24.19
CA GLY A 373 -15.34 -29.77 -22.75
C GLY A 373 -16.69 -29.83 -22.03
N PHE A 374 -17.69 -29.09 -22.51
CA PHE A 374 -19.07 -29.18 -22.03
C PHE A 374 -19.66 -30.56 -22.33
N VAL A 375 -19.52 -31.07 -23.56
CA VAL A 375 -19.98 -32.41 -23.94
C VAL A 375 -19.31 -33.50 -23.10
N ARG A 376 -18.00 -33.39 -22.82
CA ARG A 376 -17.27 -34.33 -21.94
C ARG A 376 -17.78 -34.29 -20.50
N ARG A 377 -17.94 -33.10 -19.91
CA ARG A 377 -18.48 -32.92 -18.54
C ARG A 377 -19.95 -33.31 -18.39
N CYS A 378 -20.72 -33.35 -19.47
CA CYS A 378 -22.07 -33.93 -19.44
C CYS A 378 -22.05 -35.46 -19.24
N LYS A 379 -20.93 -36.13 -19.60
CA LYS A 379 -20.75 -37.58 -19.40
C LYS A 379 -20.08 -37.91 -18.06
N GLU A 380 -19.22 -37.04 -17.54
CA GLU A 380 -18.54 -37.20 -16.25
C GLU A 380 -19.23 -36.37 -15.16
N SER A 381 -20.08 -37.01 -14.36
CA SER A 381 -20.71 -36.41 -13.18
C SER A 381 -20.17 -37.06 -11.92
N GLU A 382 -19.61 -36.25 -11.03
CA GLU A 382 -19.21 -36.67 -9.70
C GLU A 382 -20.44 -37.12 -8.89
N LYS A 383 -20.31 -38.29 -8.24
CA LYS A 383 -21.29 -38.78 -7.27
C LYS A 383 -20.96 -38.19 -5.90
N VAL A 384 -21.98 -37.64 -5.23
CA VAL A 384 -21.85 -37.08 -3.88
C VAL A 384 -22.32 -38.02 -2.77
N ASN A 385 -22.76 -39.23 -3.13
CA ASN A 385 -23.13 -40.27 -2.17
C ASN A 385 -21.95 -40.62 -1.28
N GLY A 386 -22.15 -40.59 0.03
CA GLY A 386 -21.12 -40.85 1.04
C GLY A 386 -20.11 -39.72 1.26
N LYS A 387 -20.24 -38.57 0.57
CA LYS A 387 -19.41 -37.38 0.83
C LYS A 387 -19.88 -36.62 2.06
N VAL A 388 -18.95 -35.95 2.75
CA VAL A 388 -19.25 -35.06 3.88
C VAL A 388 -19.27 -33.60 3.42
N VAL A 389 -20.37 -32.91 3.67
CA VAL A 389 -20.64 -31.56 3.16
C VAL A 389 -21.01 -30.62 4.29
N ILE A 390 -20.25 -29.54 4.47
CA ILE A 390 -20.64 -28.42 5.34
C ILE A 390 -21.43 -27.41 4.52
N ILE A 391 -22.58 -26.96 5.01
CA ILE A 391 -23.40 -25.91 4.39
C ILE A 391 -23.70 -24.80 5.39
N THR A 392 -23.10 -23.63 5.16
CA THR A 392 -23.35 -22.43 5.97
C THR A 392 -24.61 -21.70 5.50
N GLY A 393 -25.35 -21.10 6.45
CA GLY A 393 -26.61 -20.43 6.16
C GLY A 393 -27.73 -21.39 5.70
N SER A 394 -27.73 -22.63 6.22
CA SER A 394 -28.65 -23.71 5.78
C SER A 394 -30.03 -23.69 6.46
N SER A 395 -30.34 -22.67 7.27
CA SER A 395 -31.64 -22.55 7.97
C SER A 395 -32.81 -22.02 7.12
N SER A 396 -32.55 -21.51 5.90
CA SER A 396 -33.58 -21.02 4.98
C SER A 396 -33.05 -20.79 3.56
N GLY A 397 -33.95 -20.60 2.60
CA GLY A 397 -33.62 -20.12 1.25
C GLY A 397 -32.72 -21.09 0.48
N ILE A 398 -31.74 -20.57 -0.27
CA ILE A 398 -30.83 -21.39 -1.09
C ILE A 398 -30.11 -22.44 -0.24
N GLY A 399 -29.61 -22.08 0.95
CA GLY A 399 -28.85 -22.99 1.81
C GLY A 399 -29.65 -24.20 2.29
N GLU A 400 -30.92 -23.98 2.63
CA GLU A 400 -31.86 -25.06 2.98
C GLU A 400 -32.08 -26.00 1.79
N HIS A 401 -32.36 -25.46 0.61
CA HIS A 401 -32.59 -26.28 -0.57
C HIS A 401 -31.33 -26.99 -1.08
N LEU A 402 -30.14 -26.39 -0.89
CA LEU A 402 -28.86 -27.06 -1.13
C LEU A 402 -28.71 -28.28 -0.22
N ALA A 403 -29.07 -28.17 1.06
CA ALA A 403 -29.06 -29.30 1.98
C ALA A 403 -29.98 -30.42 1.50
N TYR A 404 -31.20 -30.10 1.05
CA TYR A 404 -32.12 -31.09 0.47
C TYR A 404 -31.57 -31.78 -0.78
N GLU A 405 -30.93 -31.03 -1.68
CA GLU A 405 -30.35 -31.60 -2.91
C GLU A 405 -29.15 -32.51 -2.64
N TYR A 406 -28.29 -32.16 -1.67
CA TYR A 406 -27.22 -33.04 -1.22
C TYR A 406 -27.76 -34.28 -0.49
N ALA A 407 -28.78 -34.11 0.34
CA ALA A 407 -29.43 -35.20 1.07
C ALA A 407 -30.06 -36.23 0.14
N ARG A 408 -30.81 -35.80 -0.89
CA ARG A 408 -31.39 -36.69 -1.92
C ARG A 408 -30.34 -37.52 -2.67
N ARG A 409 -29.08 -37.10 -2.63
CA ARG A 409 -27.96 -37.75 -3.31
C ARG A 409 -27.07 -38.54 -2.34
N GLY A 410 -27.51 -38.74 -1.09
CA GLY A 410 -26.85 -39.61 -0.10
C GLY A 410 -25.62 -39.01 0.57
N ALA A 411 -25.49 -37.68 0.61
CA ALA A 411 -24.37 -37.03 1.31
C ALA A 411 -24.60 -36.98 2.83
N TYR A 412 -23.52 -37.05 3.60
CA TYR A 412 -23.48 -36.67 5.01
C TYR A 412 -23.41 -35.15 5.12
N LEU A 413 -24.19 -34.57 6.03
CA LEU A 413 -24.34 -33.12 6.09
C LEU A 413 -23.97 -32.55 7.46
N THR A 414 -23.26 -31.42 7.45
CA THR A 414 -23.19 -30.51 8.58
C THR A 414 -23.93 -29.24 8.21
N LEU A 415 -25.00 -28.94 8.93
CA LEU A 415 -25.81 -27.73 8.71
C LEU A 415 -25.43 -26.67 9.74
N VAL A 416 -24.97 -25.51 9.27
CA VAL A 416 -24.51 -24.40 10.11
C VAL A 416 -25.35 -23.16 9.88
N ALA A 417 -25.94 -22.61 10.94
CA ALA A 417 -26.61 -21.31 10.97
C ALA A 417 -26.85 -20.86 12.43
N ARG A 418 -27.30 -19.61 12.60
CA ARG A 418 -27.59 -19.03 13.93
C ARG A 418 -28.88 -19.56 14.57
N ARG A 419 -29.87 -19.94 13.75
CA ARG A 419 -31.20 -20.41 14.17
C ARG A 419 -31.24 -21.93 14.25
N GLU A 420 -30.93 -22.47 15.42
CA GLU A 420 -30.80 -23.91 15.63
C GLU A 420 -32.14 -24.66 15.49
N ASP A 421 -33.22 -24.05 15.94
CA ASP A 421 -34.60 -24.55 15.80
C ASP A 421 -34.94 -24.85 14.33
N ARG A 422 -34.64 -23.91 13.43
CA ARG A 422 -34.82 -24.09 11.99
C ARG A 422 -33.88 -25.14 11.41
N LEU A 423 -32.62 -25.19 11.86
CA LEU A 423 -31.67 -26.21 11.40
C LEU A 423 -32.13 -27.64 11.73
N ARG A 424 -32.72 -27.86 12.91
CA ARG A 424 -33.27 -29.16 13.29
C ARG A 424 -34.37 -29.62 12.34
N VAL A 425 -35.28 -28.71 11.96
CA VAL A 425 -36.33 -28.99 10.96
C VAL A 425 -35.73 -29.37 9.59
N VAL A 426 -34.74 -28.61 9.13
CA VAL A 426 -34.05 -28.90 7.86
C VAL A 426 -33.30 -30.24 7.94
N ALA A 427 -32.65 -30.53 9.07
CA ALA A 427 -31.93 -31.79 9.29
C ALA A 427 -32.86 -33.01 9.25
N ASP A 428 -34.01 -32.95 9.93
CA ASP A 428 -34.99 -34.03 9.92
C ASP A 428 -35.52 -34.30 8.52
N ARG A 429 -35.74 -33.24 7.75
CA ARG A 429 -36.13 -33.39 6.34
C ARG A 429 -34.99 -33.94 5.48
N CYS A 430 -33.74 -33.54 5.71
CA CYS A 430 -32.59 -34.11 5.02
C CYS A 430 -32.44 -35.62 5.28
N ARG A 431 -32.62 -36.07 6.53
CA ARG A 431 -32.62 -37.51 6.85
C ARG A 431 -33.71 -38.26 6.08
N LYS A 432 -34.94 -37.73 6.08
CA LYS A 432 -36.08 -38.30 5.31
C LYS A 432 -35.83 -38.33 3.80
N LEU A 433 -35.07 -37.38 3.27
CA LEU A 433 -34.75 -37.28 1.84
C LEU A 433 -33.62 -38.22 1.40
N GLY A 434 -32.88 -38.85 2.33
CA GLY A 434 -31.87 -39.85 2.03
C GLY A 434 -30.46 -39.55 2.53
N SER A 435 -30.26 -38.51 3.35
CA SER A 435 -28.96 -38.27 4.00
C SER A 435 -28.72 -39.32 5.10
N PRO A 436 -27.57 -40.03 5.11
CA PRO A 436 -27.30 -41.05 6.12
C PRO A 436 -27.15 -40.51 7.54
N ASP A 437 -26.53 -39.34 7.71
CA ASP A 437 -26.46 -38.61 8.98
C ASP A 437 -26.31 -37.10 8.73
N VAL A 438 -26.87 -36.31 9.65
CA VAL A 438 -26.90 -34.84 9.60
C VAL A 438 -26.52 -34.28 10.97
N ALA A 439 -25.42 -33.54 11.01
CA ALA A 439 -25.02 -32.73 12.16
C ALA A 439 -25.67 -31.34 12.10
N VAL A 440 -26.17 -30.87 13.24
CA VAL A 440 -26.74 -29.53 13.40
C VAL A 440 -25.80 -28.76 14.31
N ILE A 441 -25.22 -27.68 13.81
CA ILE A 441 -24.29 -26.84 14.57
C ILE A 441 -24.78 -25.40 14.54
N ARG A 442 -25.03 -24.84 15.73
CA ARG A 442 -25.29 -23.41 15.86
C ARG A 442 -23.97 -22.66 15.71
N GLY A 443 -23.89 -21.77 14.74
CA GLY A 443 -22.69 -20.96 14.52
C GLY A 443 -22.96 -19.70 13.71
N ASP A 444 -22.26 -18.63 14.05
CA ASP A 444 -22.21 -17.37 13.31
C ASP A 444 -20.92 -17.32 12.48
N VAL A 445 -21.06 -17.31 11.15
CA VAL A 445 -19.88 -17.27 10.26
C VAL A 445 -19.07 -15.98 10.40
N SER A 446 -19.63 -14.90 10.94
CA SER A 446 -18.87 -13.68 11.20
C SER A 446 -17.87 -13.80 12.36
N VAL A 447 -18.01 -14.85 13.17
CA VAL A 447 -17.14 -15.15 14.31
C VAL A 447 -16.12 -16.22 13.92
N ILE A 448 -14.83 -15.91 14.05
CA ILE A 448 -13.75 -16.80 13.63
C ILE A 448 -13.72 -18.12 14.42
N GLU A 449 -14.00 -18.09 15.72
CA GLU A 449 -14.01 -19.28 16.58
C GLU A 449 -15.16 -20.23 16.24
N ASP A 450 -16.34 -19.71 15.89
CA ASP A 450 -17.46 -20.52 15.40
C ASP A 450 -17.09 -21.23 14.09
N CYS A 451 -16.38 -20.53 13.19
CA CYS A 451 -15.89 -21.09 11.93
C CYS A 451 -14.92 -22.24 12.13
N LYS A 452 -13.99 -22.08 13.07
CA LYS A 452 -13.08 -23.15 13.49
C LYS A 452 -13.84 -24.31 14.13
N GLY A 453 -14.78 -23.99 15.02
CA GLY A 453 -15.58 -24.94 15.78
C GLY A 453 -16.38 -25.89 14.88
N PHE A 454 -17.19 -25.37 13.96
CA PHE A 454 -18.02 -26.24 13.11
C PHE A 454 -17.20 -27.09 12.14
N VAL A 455 -16.02 -26.64 11.71
CA VAL A 455 -15.11 -27.45 10.89
C VAL A 455 -14.54 -28.58 11.75
N GLN A 456 -14.03 -28.27 12.94
CA GLN A 456 -13.48 -29.28 13.85
C GLN A 456 -14.52 -30.32 14.27
N GLU A 457 -15.74 -29.89 14.61
CA GLU A 457 -16.83 -30.80 14.98
C GLU A 457 -17.25 -31.71 13.81
N THR A 458 -17.30 -31.17 12.58
CA THR A 458 -17.54 -31.97 11.36
C THR A 458 -16.48 -33.06 11.22
N ILE A 459 -15.20 -32.72 11.39
CA ILE A 459 -14.10 -33.68 11.30
C ILE A 459 -14.16 -34.68 12.45
N SER A 460 -14.48 -34.25 13.67
CA SER A 460 -14.62 -35.16 14.81
C SER A 460 -15.75 -36.17 14.61
N ARG A 461 -16.85 -35.76 13.97
CA ARG A 461 -18.02 -36.63 13.75
C ARG A 461 -17.87 -37.56 12.56
N PHE A 462 -17.36 -37.05 11.43
CA PHE A 462 -17.36 -37.77 10.16
C PHE A 462 -15.95 -38.17 9.67
N GLY A 463 -14.89 -37.69 10.32
CA GLY A 463 -13.49 -38.02 10.00
C GLY A 463 -12.94 -37.37 8.72
N ARG A 464 -13.77 -36.69 7.93
CA ARG A 464 -13.41 -36.11 6.64
C ARG A 464 -14.27 -34.89 6.29
N LEU A 465 -13.84 -34.12 5.30
CA LEU A 465 -14.60 -33.04 4.69
C LEU A 465 -14.36 -33.05 3.18
N ASP A 466 -15.43 -33.25 2.41
CA ASP A 466 -15.35 -33.28 0.96
C ASP A 466 -15.74 -31.94 0.35
N HIS A 467 -16.89 -31.38 0.74
CA HIS A 467 -17.38 -30.11 0.17
C HIS A 467 -17.63 -29.08 1.27
N LEU A 468 -17.11 -27.86 1.09
CA LEU A 468 -17.47 -26.69 1.89
C LEU A 468 -18.36 -25.76 1.06
N VAL A 469 -19.60 -25.57 1.48
CA VAL A 469 -20.55 -24.66 0.84
C VAL A 469 -20.70 -23.39 1.68
N ASN A 470 -20.00 -22.34 1.25
CA ASN A 470 -20.08 -20.99 1.79
C ASN A 470 -21.30 -20.26 1.19
N ASN A 471 -22.46 -20.47 1.80
CA ASN A 471 -23.74 -19.91 1.36
C ASN A 471 -24.29 -18.81 2.28
N ALA A 472 -23.88 -18.76 3.54
CA ALA A 472 -24.32 -17.73 4.47
C ALA A 472 -24.09 -16.33 3.89
N GLY A 473 -25.11 -15.47 3.99
CA GLY A 473 -25.02 -14.09 3.57
C GLY A 473 -26.23 -13.27 3.97
N ILE A 474 -26.01 -11.97 4.09
CA ILE A 474 -27.03 -10.96 4.34
C ILE A 474 -26.95 -9.87 3.27
N ALA A 475 -28.08 -9.25 2.99
CA ALA A 475 -28.20 -8.14 2.06
C ALA A 475 -29.00 -7.04 2.74
N GLU A 476 -28.80 -5.80 2.29
CA GLU A 476 -29.58 -4.62 2.68
C GLU A 476 -29.66 -3.71 1.47
N ALA A 477 -30.85 -3.14 1.22
CA ALA A 477 -31.10 -2.18 0.15
C ALA A 477 -31.30 -0.80 0.76
N LYS A 478 -30.30 0.08 0.63
CA LYS A 478 -30.32 1.43 1.20
C LYS A 478 -29.42 2.38 0.40
N ILE A 479 -29.89 3.61 0.18
CA ILE A 479 -29.04 4.64 -0.45
C ILE A 479 -27.86 4.91 0.48
N PHE A 480 -26.66 5.01 -0.08
CA PHE A 480 -25.45 5.13 0.73
C PHE A 480 -25.46 6.37 1.65
N GLU A 481 -26.07 7.46 1.21
CA GLU A 481 -26.23 8.70 1.98
C GLU A 481 -27.17 8.54 3.21
N ASP A 482 -28.05 7.53 3.21
CA ASP A 482 -29.05 7.35 4.28
C ASP A 482 -28.51 6.53 5.47
N TYR A 483 -27.27 6.03 5.41
CA TYR A 483 -26.67 5.32 6.54
C TYR A 483 -26.31 6.33 7.65
N SER A 484 -26.94 6.16 8.82
CA SER A 484 -26.69 6.98 10.01
C SER A 484 -25.27 6.77 10.56
N GLN A 485 -24.80 5.52 10.57
CA GLN A 485 -23.46 5.16 11.01
C GLN A 485 -22.86 4.11 10.08
N ILE A 486 -21.60 4.29 9.70
CA ILE A 486 -20.89 3.30 8.86
C ILE A 486 -20.71 1.97 9.60
N ALA A 487 -20.75 1.96 10.94
CA ALA A 487 -20.70 0.72 11.73
C ALA A 487 -21.88 -0.22 11.40
N ASP A 488 -23.03 0.31 10.98
CA ASP A 488 -24.25 -0.44 10.68
C ASP A 488 -24.05 -1.43 9.51
N VAL A 489 -23.10 -1.15 8.61
CA VAL A 489 -22.83 -1.98 7.43
C VAL A 489 -21.72 -3.00 7.60
N LEU A 490 -20.96 -2.94 8.71
CA LEU A 490 -19.88 -3.89 9.00
C LEU A 490 -20.36 -5.37 9.02
N PRO A 491 -21.56 -5.70 9.56
CA PRO A 491 -22.06 -7.07 9.54
C PRO A 491 -22.18 -7.66 8.12
N ILE A 492 -22.42 -6.84 7.09
CA ILE A 492 -22.53 -7.30 5.70
C ILE A 492 -21.18 -7.85 5.23
N MET A 493 -20.10 -7.10 5.41
CA MET A 493 -18.75 -7.55 5.05
C MET A 493 -18.29 -8.73 5.93
N ASN A 494 -18.56 -8.67 7.23
CA ASN A 494 -18.17 -9.73 8.16
C ASN A 494 -18.84 -11.07 7.82
N THR A 495 -20.13 -11.05 7.46
CA THR A 495 -20.88 -12.26 7.10
C THR A 495 -20.57 -12.73 5.67
N ASN A 496 -20.61 -11.82 4.69
CA ASN A 496 -20.56 -12.19 3.27
C ASN A 496 -19.14 -12.48 2.76
N PHE A 497 -18.11 -11.86 3.35
CA PHE A 497 -16.72 -12.01 2.91
C PHE A 497 -15.88 -12.74 3.96
N TRP A 498 -15.76 -12.18 5.17
CA TRP A 498 -14.88 -12.74 6.20
C TRP A 498 -15.31 -14.13 6.65
N GLY A 499 -16.62 -14.38 6.80
CA GLY A 499 -17.11 -15.70 7.19
C GLY A 499 -16.69 -16.83 6.24
N PRO A 500 -16.93 -16.70 4.92
CA PRO A 500 -16.39 -17.62 3.92
C PRO A 500 -14.86 -17.77 3.98
N VAL A 501 -14.11 -16.69 4.23
CA VAL A 501 -12.64 -16.72 4.36
C VAL A 501 -12.21 -17.56 5.56
N TYR A 502 -12.80 -17.33 6.75
CA TYR A 502 -12.49 -18.09 7.96
C TYR A 502 -12.83 -19.57 7.81
N ALA A 503 -14.04 -19.89 7.35
CA ALA A 503 -14.47 -21.26 7.11
C ALA A 503 -13.54 -21.99 6.14
N THR A 504 -13.14 -21.31 5.05
CA THR A 504 -12.23 -21.86 4.06
C THR A 504 -10.84 -22.10 4.64
N HIS A 505 -10.29 -21.13 5.38
CA HIS A 505 -8.98 -21.25 6.01
C HIS A 505 -8.86 -22.52 6.86
N PHE A 506 -9.84 -22.78 7.74
CA PHE A 506 -9.84 -23.96 8.58
C PHE A 506 -10.17 -25.27 7.84
N ALA A 507 -10.91 -25.20 6.73
CA ALA A 507 -11.29 -26.37 5.95
C ALA A 507 -10.20 -26.87 4.98
N ILE A 508 -9.29 -26.00 4.51
CA ILE A 508 -8.28 -26.32 3.49
C ILE A 508 -7.50 -27.62 3.76
N PRO A 509 -6.95 -27.88 4.97
CA PRO A 509 -6.18 -29.09 5.21
C PRO A 509 -6.99 -30.38 4.97
N TYR A 510 -8.27 -30.37 5.32
CA TYR A 510 -9.17 -31.51 5.20
C TYR A 510 -9.66 -31.69 3.76
N LEU A 511 -10.02 -30.59 3.10
CA LEU A 511 -10.40 -30.59 1.70
C LEU A 511 -9.25 -31.07 0.81
N LYS A 512 -8.01 -30.67 1.11
CA LYS A 512 -6.81 -31.12 0.38
C LYS A 512 -6.64 -32.65 0.47
N ARG A 513 -6.82 -33.23 1.66
CA ARG A 513 -6.76 -34.69 1.86
C ARG A 513 -7.86 -35.43 1.10
N ALA A 514 -9.06 -34.85 1.05
CA ALA A 514 -10.22 -35.46 0.37
C ALA A 514 -10.27 -35.22 -1.15
N LYS A 515 -9.35 -34.39 -1.70
CA LYS A 515 -9.48 -33.81 -3.06
C LYS A 515 -10.84 -33.14 -3.25
N GLY A 516 -11.22 -32.37 -2.24
CA GLY A 516 -12.54 -31.80 -2.05
C GLY A 516 -12.85 -30.58 -2.91
N LYS A 517 -13.98 -29.94 -2.61
CA LYS A 517 -14.45 -28.74 -3.31
C LYS A 517 -14.87 -27.63 -2.35
N ILE A 518 -14.60 -26.39 -2.74
CA ILE A 518 -15.15 -25.19 -2.11
C ILE A 518 -16.18 -24.60 -3.04
N ILE A 519 -17.35 -24.26 -2.50
CA ILE A 519 -18.46 -23.68 -3.22
C ILE A 519 -18.79 -22.34 -2.56
N ALA A 520 -18.61 -21.25 -3.29
CA ALA A 520 -18.84 -19.90 -2.80
C ALA A 520 -20.08 -19.29 -3.47
N VAL A 521 -21.11 -18.98 -2.69
CA VAL A 521 -22.37 -18.41 -3.20
C VAL A 521 -22.30 -16.89 -3.23
N ALA A 522 -21.81 -16.37 -4.35
CA ALA A 522 -21.67 -14.96 -4.65
C ALA A 522 -22.99 -14.32 -5.11
N SER A 523 -22.92 -13.38 -6.04
CA SER A 523 -24.08 -12.70 -6.61
C SER A 523 -23.68 -12.00 -7.91
N PRO A 524 -24.55 -11.93 -8.92
CA PRO A 524 -24.38 -11.05 -10.08
C PRO A 524 -24.17 -9.57 -9.70
N ALA A 525 -24.66 -9.14 -8.52
CA ALA A 525 -24.40 -7.79 -8.00
C ALA A 525 -22.91 -7.49 -7.75
N GLY A 526 -22.05 -8.51 -7.73
CA GLY A 526 -20.60 -8.32 -7.66
C GLY A 526 -19.94 -7.99 -9.01
N TRP A 527 -20.65 -8.12 -10.14
CA TRP A 527 -20.11 -7.79 -11.47
C TRP A 527 -20.29 -6.33 -11.86
N SER A 528 -21.34 -5.68 -11.36
CA SER A 528 -21.68 -4.30 -11.71
C SER A 528 -22.37 -3.61 -10.54
N GLY A 529 -22.23 -2.28 -10.45
CA GLY A 529 -22.92 -1.48 -9.45
C GLY A 529 -24.43 -1.61 -9.57
N VAL A 530 -25.08 -2.04 -8.50
CA VAL A 530 -26.54 -2.05 -8.35
C VAL A 530 -26.92 -0.91 -7.41
N PRO A 531 -27.78 0.04 -7.81
CA PRO A 531 -28.25 1.10 -6.94
C PRO A 531 -28.75 0.56 -5.59
N ARG A 532 -28.53 1.32 -4.51
CA ARG A 532 -28.94 0.97 -3.13
C ARG A 532 -28.32 -0.32 -2.55
N MET A 533 -27.45 -1.01 -3.29
CA MET A 533 -26.83 -2.27 -2.87
C MET A 533 -25.30 -2.14 -2.76
N SER A 534 -24.76 -0.93 -2.56
CA SER A 534 -23.32 -0.63 -2.69
C SER A 534 -22.43 -1.55 -1.84
N ILE A 535 -22.70 -1.67 -0.54
CA ILE A 535 -21.90 -2.49 0.37
C ILE A 535 -22.10 -3.99 0.11
N TYR A 536 -23.34 -4.41 -0.19
CA TYR A 536 -23.62 -5.79 -0.56
C TYR A 536 -22.86 -6.18 -1.84
N ALA A 537 -22.94 -5.37 -2.89
CA ALA A 537 -22.23 -5.54 -4.16
C ALA A 537 -20.72 -5.61 -3.94
N ALA A 538 -20.15 -4.70 -3.13
CA ALA A 538 -18.74 -4.72 -2.76
C ALA A 538 -18.34 -6.03 -2.06
N SER A 539 -19.15 -6.50 -1.09
CA SER A 539 -18.88 -7.76 -0.37
C SER A 539 -18.88 -8.98 -1.30
N LYS A 540 -19.77 -8.99 -2.30
CA LYS A 540 -19.87 -10.08 -3.29
C LYS A 540 -18.76 -9.99 -4.34
N ALA A 541 -18.36 -8.78 -4.75
CA ALA A 541 -17.20 -8.54 -5.62
C ALA A 541 -15.89 -9.02 -4.96
N ALA A 542 -15.67 -8.68 -3.68
CA ALA A 542 -14.53 -9.15 -2.90
C ALA A 542 -14.48 -10.69 -2.85
N MET A 543 -15.63 -11.33 -2.63
CA MET A 543 -15.71 -12.79 -2.59
C MET A 543 -15.43 -13.43 -3.96
N ILE A 544 -15.91 -12.86 -5.07
CA ILE A 544 -15.61 -13.36 -6.42
C ILE A 544 -14.10 -13.36 -6.66
N ASN A 545 -13.45 -12.23 -6.44
CA ASN A 545 -12.02 -12.09 -6.69
C ASN A 545 -11.18 -13.01 -5.78
N PHE A 546 -11.57 -13.13 -4.50
CA PHE A 546 -10.91 -14.01 -3.54
C PHE A 546 -10.97 -15.49 -3.98
N TYR A 547 -12.14 -16.02 -4.35
CA TYR A 547 -12.26 -17.42 -4.75
C TYR A 547 -11.73 -17.72 -6.15
N GLU A 548 -11.71 -16.75 -7.06
CA GLU A 548 -11.02 -16.90 -8.34
C GLU A 548 -9.51 -17.06 -8.14
N THR A 549 -8.92 -16.19 -7.32
CA THR A 549 -7.51 -16.26 -6.94
C THR A 549 -7.20 -17.57 -6.24
N LEU A 550 -7.98 -17.92 -5.22
CA LEU A 550 -7.81 -19.15 -4.45
C LEU A 550 -8.00 -20.41 -5.30
N SER A 551 -8.86 -20.37 -6.33
CA SER A 551 -9.00 -21.47 -7.28
C SER A 551 -7.73 -21.75 -8.07
N ILE A 552 -6.88 -20.75 -8.29
CA ILE A 552 -5.59 -20.93 -8.98
C ILE A 552 -4.60 -21.54 -8.00
N GLU A 553 -4.54 -21.01 -6.77
CA GLU A 553 -3.60 -21.44 -5.73
C GLU A 553 -3.84 -22.87 -5.23
N LEU A 554 -5.10 -23.29 -5.13
CA LEU A 554 -5.44 -24.61 -4.57
C LEU A 554 -5.50 -25.73 -5.60
N ARG A 555 -5.40 -25.43 -6.90
CA ARG A 555 -5.36 -26.47 -7.94
C ARG A 555 -4.00 -27.18 -7.96
N PRO A 556 -3.96 -28.48 -8.29
CA PRO A 556 -5.10 -29.35 -8.66
C PRO A 556 -5.81 -29.99 -7.45
N ASP A 557 -5.37 -29.69 -6.22
CA ASP A 557 -5.77 -30.44 -5.02
C ASP A 557 -7.23 -30.19 -4.58
N ILE A 558 -7.72 -28.95 -4.68
CA ILE A 558 -9.09 -28.58 -4.30
C ILE A 558 -9.78 -27.88 -5.47
N GLY A 559 -10.99 -28.33 -5.80
CA GLY A 559 -11.84 -27.66 -6.80
C GLY A 559 -12.56 -26.46 -6.19
N VAL A 560 -12.70 -25.36 -6.93
CA VAL A 560 -13.48 -24.20 -6.49
C VAL A 560 -14.59 -23.90 -7.50
N THR A 561 -15.81 -23.72 -6.99
CA THR A 561 -16.99 -23.33 -7.77
C THR A 561 -17.56 -22.03 -7.19
N VAL A 562 -17.58 -20.96 -8.00
CA VAL A 562 -18.25 -19.71 -7.65
C VAL A 562 -19.65 -19.71 -8.27
N VAL A 563 -20.64 -19.43 -7.44
CA VAL A 563 -22.06 -19.48 -7.80
C VAL A 563 -22.63 -18.06 -7.84
N PHE A 564 -23.44 -17.76 -8.86
CA PHE A 564 -24.11 -16.49 -9.07
C PHE A 564 -25.62 -16.73 -9.19
N PRO A 565 -26.34 -16.77 -8.05
CA PRO A 565 -27.79 -16.86 -8.05
C PRO A 565 -28.40 -15.54 -8.53
N GLY A 566 -29.46 -15.61 -9.32
CA GLY A 566 -30.30 -14.48 -9.70
C GLY A 566 -31.20 -14.04 -8.56
N LEU A 567 -32.34 -13.44 -8.90
CA LEU A 567 -33.30 -12.97 -7.91
C LEU A 567 -34.08 -14.15 -7.34
N ILE A 568 -33.76 -14.55 -6.10
CA ILE A 568 -34.40 -15.69 -5.44
C ILE A 568 -35.51 -15.24 -4.47
N GLU A 569 -36.64 -15.94 -4.54
CA GLU A 569 -37.75 -15.80 -3.60
C GLU A 569 -37.33 -16.29 -2.21
N ASN A 570 -37.42 -15.41 -1.19
CA ASN A 570 -37.07 -15.73 0.18
C ASN A 570 -38.11 -15.14 1.14
N GLU A 571 -38.67 -15.96 2.02
CA GLU A 571 -39.73 -15.59 2.99
C GLU A 571 -39.28 -14.54 4.04
N ASN A 572 -37.98 -14.42 4.33
CA ASN A 572 -37.44 -13.57 5.40
C ASN A 572 -36.61 -12.40 4.85
N THR A 573 -37.23 -11.52 4.08
CA THR A 573 -36.58 -10.37 3.44
C THR A 573 -37.09 -9.06 4.07
N SER A 574 -36.22 -8.06 4.30
CA SER A 574 -36.67 -6.75 4.83
C SER A 574 -37.63 -6.06 3.86
N PRO A 575 -38.52 -5.16 4.32
CA PRO A 575 -39.44 -4.42 3.45
C PRO A 575 -38.72 -3.68 2.30
N ASP A 576 -37.57 -3.06 2.58
CA ASP A 576 -36.78 -2.34 1.58
C ASP A 576 -36.20 -3.26 0.51
N LEU A 577 -35.72 -4.43 0.91
CA LEU A 577 -35.25 -5.45 -0.04
C LEU A 577 -36.42 -6.07 -0.82
N ILE A 578 -37.62 -6.16 -0.25
CA ILE A 578 -38.83 -6.59 -0.97
C ILE A 578 -39.20 -5.54 -2.02
N ALA A 579 -39.18 -4.25 -1.67
CA ALA A 579 -39.42 -3.16 -2.60
C ALA A 579 -38.38 -3.17 -3.74
N GLU A 580 -37.10 -3.29 -3.41
CA GLU A 580 -36.02 -3.41 -4.39
C GLU A 580 -36.21 -4.65 -5.28
N LYS A 581 -36.50 -5.82 -4.70
CA LYS A 581 -36.81 -7.05 -5.46
C LYS A 581 -38.00 -6.86 -6.39
N ARG A 582 -39.02 -6.09 -6.00
CA ARG A 582 -40.20 -5.79 -6.81
C ARG A 582 -39.91 -4.84 -7.96
N GLU A 583 -38.99 -3.90 -7.79
CA GLU A 583 -38.50 -3.07 -8.89
C GLU A 583 -37.70 -3.90 -9.89
N TRP A 584 -36.75 -4.70 -9.39
CA TRP A 584 -35.96 -5.59 -10.25
C TRP A 584 -36.76 -6.71 -10.89
N SER A 585 -37.86 -7.16 -10.28
CA SER A 585 -38.71 -8.20 -10.88
C SER A 585 -39.42 -7.75 -12.16
N GLN A 586 -39.48 -6.45 -12.42
CA GLN A 586 -39.96 -5.90 -13.69
C GLN A 586 -38.98 -6.13 -14.84
N VAL A 587 -37.70 -6.38 -14.51
CA VAL A 587 -36.59 -6.52 -15.48
C VAL A 587 -35.97 -7.92 -15.44
N VAL A 588 -36.06 -8.61 -14.30
CA VAL A 588 -35.41 -9.89 -14.03
C VAL A 588 -36.42 -10.88 -13.42
N ALA A 589 -36.59 -12.05 -14.03
CA ALA A 589 -37.48 -13.08 -13.49
C ALA A 589 -37.02 -13.59 -12.10
N ILE A 590 -37.97 -13.72 -11.17
CA ILE A 590 -37.75 -14.34 -9.87
C ILE A 590 -37.74 -15.86 -10.03
N GLU A 591 -36.78 -16.53 -9.40
CA GLU A 591 -36.65 -17.99 -9.41
C GLU A 591 -36.82 -18.58 -7.99
N SER A 592 -37.36 -19.80 -7.91
CA SER A 592 -37.45 -20.52 -6.64
C SER A 592 -36.08 -20.96 -6.13
N ALA A 593 -35.89 -20.92 -4.81
CA ALA A 593 -34.66 -21.42 -4.16
C ALA A 593 -34.40 -22.91 -4.47
N SER A 594 -35.45 -23.70 -4.67
CA SER A 594 -35.37 -25.12 -5.03
C SER A 594 -34.75 -25.35 -6.40
N THR A 595 -35.22 -24.64 -7.42
CA THR A 595 -34.68 -24.74 -8.79
C THR A 595 -33.22 -24.30 -8.84
N CYS A 596 -32.93 -23.17 -8.19
CA CYS A 596 -31.58 -22.64 -8.09
C CYS A 596 -30.63 -23.64 -7.40
N ALA A 597 -31.00 -24.18 -6.24
CA ALA A 597 -30.20 -25.17 -5.52
C ALA A 597 -29.93 -26.43 -6.36
N LYS A 598 -30.94 -26.95 -7.07
CA LYS A 598 -30.80 -28.11 -7.96
C LYS A 598 -29.80 -27.82 -9.09
N ALA A 599 -29.87 -26.65 -9.71
CA ALA A 599 -28.92 -26.22 -10.73
C ALA A 599 -27.49 -26.08 -10.18
N ILE A 600 -27.35 -25.54 -8.96
CA ILE A 600 -26.07 -25.43 -8.25
C ILE A 600 -25.44 -26.79 -8.03
N VAL A 601 -26.14 -27.74 -7.38
CA VAL A 601 -25.57 -29.07 -7.11
C VAL A 601 -25.26 -29.82 -8.41
N ASN A 602 -26.10 -29.69 -9.44
CA ASN A 602 -25.80 -30.24 -10.77
C ASN A 602 -24.53 -29.63 -11.39
N GLY A 603 -24.33 -28.32 -11.23
CA GLY A 603 -23.13 -27.63 -11.67
C GLY A 603 -21.87 -28.10 -10.95
N ILE A 604 -21.96 -28.27 -9.62
CA ILE A 604 -20.86 -28.76 -8.76
C ILE A 604 -20.45 -30.18 -9.17
N CYS A 605 -21.44 -31.07 -9.33
CA CYS A 605 -21.21 -32.46 -9.75
C CYS A 605 -20.56 -32.55 -11.14
N ARG A 606 -20.92 -31.65 -12.07
CA ARG A 606 -20.29 -31.54 -13.41
C ARG A 606 -18.93 -30.84 -13.41
N GLY A 607 -18.41 -30.45 -12.24
CA GLY A 607 -17.13 -29.76 -12.11
C GLY A 607 -17.10 -28.37 -12.74
N LYS A 608 -18.22 -27.64 -12.73
CA LYS A 608 -18.25 -26.26 -13.23
C LYS A 608 -17.48 -25.35 -12.27
N THR A 609 -16.57 -24.54 -12.80
CA THR A 609 -15.92 -23.44 -12.05
C THR A 609 -16.90 -22.32 -11.73
N PHE A 610 -17.83 -22.05 -12.65
CA PHE A 610 -18.83 -21.00 -12.50
C PHE A 610 -20.23 -21.55 -12.76
N VAL A 611 -21.14 -21.32 -11.81
CA VAL A 611 -22.57 -21.61 -11.97
C VAL A 611 -23.33 -20.30 -11.92
N VAL A 612 -24.03 -19.96 -13.00
CA VAL A 612 -24.89 -18.78 -13.06
C VAL A 612 -26.29 -19.30 -13.27
N GLU A 613 -27.20 -18.99 -12.36
CA GLU A 613 -28.58 -19.46 -12.39
C GLU A 613 -29.53 -18.31 -12.04
N PRO A 614 -30.46 -17.92 -12.93
CA PRO A 614 -30.72 -18.51 -14.23
C PRO A 614 -29.61 -18.18 -15.25
N SER A 615 -29.34 -19.09 -16.19
CA SER A 615 -28.15 -18.99 -17.06
C SER A 615 -28.08 -17.74 -17.93
N TRP A 616 -29.22 -17.13 -18.25
CA TRP A 616 -29.29 -15.91 -19.06
C TRP A 616 -28.73 -14.67 -18.34
N VAL A 617 -28.67 -14.67 -16.99
CA VAL A 617 -28.05 -13.59 -16.20
C VAL A 617 -26.58 -13.39 -16.57
N ARG A 618 -25.94 -14.40 -17.17
CA ARG A 618 -24.58 -14.28 -17.73
C ARG A 618 -24.46 -13.19 -18.81
N VAL A 619 -25.56 -12.81 -19.47
CA VAL A 619 -25.56 -11.69 -20.42
C VAL A 619 -25.26 -10.36 -19.72
N LEU A 620 -25.73 -10.17 -18.48
CA LEU A 620 -25.46 -8.96 -17.70
C LEU A 620 -23.96 -8.78 -17.40
N PHE A 621 -23.23 -9.87 -17.20
CA PHE A 621 -21.76 -9.83 -17.07
C PHE A 621 -21.09 -9.25 -18.33
N TRP A 622 -21.53 -9.68 -19.51
CA TRP A 622 -20.97 -9.17 -20.78
C TRP A 622 -21.38 -7.72 -21.03
N LEU A 623 -22.62 -7.35 -20.74
CA LEU A 623 -23.08 -5.95 -20.86
C LEU A 623 -22.29 -5.02 -19.93
N SER A 624 -22.05 -5.42 -18.67
CA SER A 624 -21.24 -4.64 -17.73
C SER A 624 -19.77 -4.55 -18.11
N THR A 625 -19.21 -5.60 -18.69
CA THR A 625 -17.80 -5.61 -19.10
C THR A 625 -17.56 -4.82 -20.40
N LEU A 626 -18.43 -4.97 -21.40
CA LEU A 626 -18.25 -4.40 -22.73
C LEU A 626 -18.84 -2.99 -22.87
N CYS A 627 -19.94 -2.71 -22.17
CA CYS A 627 -20.68 -1.46 -22.28
C CYS A 627 -21.15 -0.96 -20.92
N PRO A 628 -20.25 -0.72 -19.94
CA PRO A 628 -20.63 -0.32 -18.58
C PRO A 628 -21.51 0.95 -18.55
N GLN A 629 -21.32 1.86 -19.51
CA GLN A 629 -22.09 3.09 -19.66
C GLN A 629 -23.61 2.85 -19.82
N LEU A 630 -24.00 1.71 -20.41
CA LEU A 630 -25.42 1.35 -20.60
C LEU A 630 -26.11 0.93 -19.30
N LEU A 631 -25.33 0.58 -18.26
CA LEU A 631 -25.84 0.17 -16.94
C LEU A 631 -25.71 1.27 -15.89
N ILE A 632 -24.83 2.27 -16.10
CA ILE A 632 -24.51 3.34 -15.13
C ILE A 632 -25.37 4.60 -15.33
N SER A 633 -26.31 4.62 -16.27
CA SER A 633 -27.17 5.78 -16.48
C SER A 633 -28.05 6.07 -15.25
N LYS A 634 -27.86 7.24 -14.62
CA LYS A 634 -28.73 7.73 -13.54
C LYS A 634 -30.19 7.69 -14.01
N PRO A 635 -31.12 7.03 -13.31
CA PRO A 635 -32.53 7.33 -13.50
C PRO A 635 -32.73 8.82 -13.19
N LYS A 636 -33.36 9.56 -14.11
CA LYS A 636 -33.79 10.94 -13.84
C LYS A 636 -34.66 10.89 -12.57
N ARG A 637 -34.24 11.61 -11.53
CA ARG A 637 -35.12 11.91 -10.40
C ARG A 637 -36.27 12.75 -10.98
N ASN A 638 -37.49 12.21 -10.99
CA ASN A 638 -38.71 13.01 -11.15
C ASN A 638 -39.06 13.63 -9.81
#